data_AF-A0AAW2YJB1-F1
#
_entry.id   AF-A0AAW2YJB1-F1
#
_cell.length_a   1.000
_cell.length_b   1.000
_cell.length_c   1.000
_cell.angle_alpha   90.00
_cell.angle_beta   90.00
_cell.angle_gamma   90.00
#
_symmetry.space_group_name_H-M   'P 1'
#
loop_
_entity.id
_entity.type
_entity.pdbx_description
1 polymer ?
#
loop_
_entity_poly.entity_id
_entity_poly.type
_entity_poly.pdbx_seq_one_letter_code
_entity_poly.pdbx_strand_id
1 'polypeptide(L)'
;MESHLAQLQAIGLPQNLHQPLLDKLSKCIIDAGSYFQFGEIDGDTRTPYALYATKDLKKNSNVFLIDHAWTTTIEKAFSSLVDNDKLREMCCEVMKISAFEDSQQEECTVENVGTEENEVVNPINVESEPCFPYGQYLNLSGNGLRNFPSDVQELSNTQQITALNLTLNNFSDSTLLFQEIPEQVQKSLKALYLSDNLFTNNKQLQDHAQHHFSQLEIFNSKLTEAYTTWSILFLCDVTSPDQVYCVDVSGREVPTWKQSVWSQFTNCHTIDVTNTSIDDIQSFISCISSMNRLKKLKIDYRYQKYIHEAVALGRLPKLVYVNGWPSHLSTPTTTELTATAICDKMFNYLETYRLSNQHTSLGLSIRHNQHGNVKLAPFFYYNTQETFTLLWPVDDLNQGDEVTRDYLHGTKDQQRRDLLQMIYDRSSMDQEELERVARQQQPDSHIKQNISLSNEPIKAIRSKNNYKVYTDSKLVIERITEYSSFQHVDDPLFTFTDDPKQADILWYTHEHFRDYENIYQTHQMVNQFKNEHLFTIKPEFAKSVRDMKLPFLIQTYDMSNNSDVARFLLDYDQREKSSQVNLWIVKPANLSRSMNMNVVNSDTAVLKLTEMGPVVVSHYIHNPLTLTGRKFDLRLHVMARVRCDSDDQPKLLTYMTDDIVVRISNKQYSVDNLHDFEKHFTVMNYRHEENPDQVGQDYLCSTRVYRCFR
;
A
#
# COMPACT_ATOMS: atom_id res chain seq x y z
N MET A 1 -17.14 -35.99 12.72
CA MET A 1 -15.92 -35.73 13.51
C MET A 1 -14.67 -36.28 12.86
N GLU A 2 -14.59 -37.58 12.55
CA GLU A 2 -13.37 -38.18 11.95
C GLU A 2 -12.91 -37.46 10.67
N SER A 3 -13.85 -37.07 9.80
CA SER A 3 -13.57 -36.29 8.58
C SER A 3 -12.96 -34.90 8.83
N HIS A 4 -13.18 -34.30 10.00
CA HIS A 4 -12.73 -32.94 10.33
C HIS A 4 -11.52 -32.94 11.29
N LEU A 5 -11.09 -34.11 11.78
CA LEU A 5 -10.07 -34.22 12.84
C LEU A 5 -8.75 -33.54 12.45
N ALA A 6 -8.29 -33.72 11.21
CA ALA A 6 -7.07 -33.08 10.72
C ALA A 6 -7.16 -31.55 10.75
N GLN A 7 -8.31 -30.99 10.37
CA GLN A 7 -8.55 -29.54 10.41
C GLN A 7 -8.60 -29.03 11.85
N LEU A 8 -9.31 -29.73 12.74
CA LEU A 8 -9.41 -29.38 14.17
C LEU A 8 -8.05 -29.40 14.88
N GLN A 9 -7.19 -30.37 14.54
CA GLN A 9 -5.83 -30.45 15.03
C GLN A 9 -4.96 -29.32 14.48
N ALA A 10 -5.07 -29.02 13.18
CA ALA A 10 -4.30 -27.96 12.53
C ALA A 10 -4.59 -26.57 13.13
N ILE A 11 -5.85 -26.29 13.46
CA ILE A 11 -6.24 -25.02 14.11
C ILE A 11 -6.02 -25.01 15.63
N GLY A 12 -5.66 -26.16 16.22
CA GLY A 12 -5.41 -26.31 17.65
C GLY A 12 -6.65 -26.14 18.52
N LEU A 13 -7.83 -26.55 18.04
CA LEU A 13 -9.07 -26.47 18.83
C LEU A 13 -9.03 -27.52 19.97
N PRO A 14 -9.23 -27.11 21.23
CA PRO A 14 -9.29 -28.03 22.38
C PRO A 14 -10.29 -29.17 22.17
N GLN A 15 -9.91 -30.39 22.55
CA GLN A 15 -10.76 -31.58 22.36
C GLN A 15 -12.13 -31.47 23.05
N ASN A 16 -12.22 -30.78 24.18
CA ASN A 16 -13.49 -30.56 24.88
C ASN A 16 -14.47 -29.67 24.09
N LEU A 17 -13.99 -28.90 23.11
CA LEU A 17 -14.81 -28.03 22.26
C LEU A 17 -15.24 -28.70 20.95
N HIS A 18 -14.74 -29.91 20.66
CA HIS A 18 -15.04 -30.63 19.43
C HIS A 18 -16.52 -31.01 19.31
N GLN A 19 -17.12 -31.54 20.38
CA GLN A 19 -18.55 -31.87 20.38
C GLN A 19 -19.45 -30.62 20.39
N PRO A 20 -19.20 -29.59 21.23
CA PRO A 20 -19.92 -28.32 21.15
C PRO A 20 -19.90 -27.69 19.75
N LEU A 21 -18.75 -27.72 19.07
CA LEU A 21 -18.64 -27.22 17.70
C LEU A 21 -19.55 -27.98 16.75
N LEU A 22 -19.54 -29.32 16.79
CA LEU A 22 -20.37 -30.15 15.92
C LEU A 22 -21.87 -29.90 16.16
N ASP A 23 -22.26 -29.75 17.42
CA ASP A 23 -23.64 -29.45 17.79
C ASP A 23 -24.07 -28.08 17.23
N LYS A 24 -23.18 -27.08 17.28
CA LYS A 24 -23.45 -25.75 16.69
C LYS A 24 -23.50 -25.79 15.17
N LEU A 25 -22.58 -26.50 14.52
CA LEU A 25 -22.56 -26.65 13.05
C LEU A 25 -23.79 -27.39 12.53
N SER A 26 -24.18 -28.50 13.17
CA SER A 26 -25.33 -29.30 12.74
C SER A 26 -26.68 -28.60 12.94
N LYS A 27 -26.75 -27.64 13.87
CA LYS A 27 -27.95 -26.86 14.19
C LYS A 27 -27.88 -25.42 13.69
N CYS A 28 -26.81 -25.04 12.97
CA CYS A 28 -26.51 -23.68 12.53
C CYS A 28 -26.65 -22.63 13.64
N ILE A 29 -26.10 -22.91 14.83
CA ILE A 29 -26.18 -22.01 15.99
C ILE A 29 -25.09 -20.94 15.89
N ILE A 30 -25.49 -19.71 15.61
CA ILE A 30 -24.64 -18.51 15.61
C ILE A 30 -25.01 -17.67 16.84
N ASP A 31 -24.27 -17.86 17.94
CA ASP A 31 -24.60 -17.29 19.26
C ASP A 31 -23.59 -16.23 19.76
N ALA A 32 -22.59 -15.86 18.95
CA ALA A 32 -21.54 -14.91 19.33
C ALA A 32 -22.10 -13.57 19.85
N GLY A 33 -23.17 -13.04 19.24
CA GLY A 33 -23.81 -11.78 19.66
C GLY A 33 -24.46 -11.82 21.05
N SER A 34 -24.64 -13.01 21.65
CA SER A 34 -25.10 -13.14 23.04
C SER A 34 -23.98 -13.09 24.08
N TYR A 35 -22.72 -13.03 23.63
CA TYR A 35 -21.51 -13.04 24.47
C TYR A 35 -20.57 -11.87 24.16
N PHE A 36 -20.72 -11.23 23.01
CA PHE A 36 -19.85 -10.14 22.58
C PHE A 36 -20.64 -8.97 22.00
N GLN A 37 -20.13 -7.77 22.19
CA GLN A 37 -20.69 -6.54 21.61
C GLN A 37 -19.58 -5.60 21.15
N PHE A 38 -19.87 -4.78 20.14
CA PHE A 38 -18.96 -3.71 19.73
C PHE A 38 -19.08 -2.49 20.65
N GLY A 39 -17.96 -1.85 20.95
CA GLY A 39 -17.89 -0.53 21.59
C GLY A 39 -17.00 0.40 20.79
N GLU A 40 -17.39 1.68 20.70
CA GLU A 40 -16.57 2.72 20.08
C GLU A 40 -15.36 3.04 20.96
N ILE A 41 -14.26 3.39 20.30
CA ILE A 41 -13.02 3.81 20.96
C ILE A 41 -12.58 5.14 20.37
N ASP A 42 -12.20 6.06 21.25
CA ASP A 42 -11.62 7.35 20.88
C ASP A 42 -10.09 7.25 20.77
N GLY A 43 -9.50 7.94 19.78
CA GLY A 43 -8.06 8.01 19.54
C GLY A 43 -7.66 7.68 18.09
N ASP A 44 -6.42 7.97 17.71
CA ASP A 44 -5.83 7.67 16.40
C ASP A 44 -5.58 6.16 16.26
N THR A 45 -6.67 5.40 16.09
CA THR A 45 -6.64 3.96 15.89
C THR A 45 -7.11 3.64 14.47
N ARG A 46 -6.48 2.65 13.82
CA ARG A 46 -6.82 2.24 12.45
C ARG A 46 -8.28 1.74 12.29
N THR A 47 -8.93 1.38 13.40
CA THR A 47 -10.30 0.86 13.49
C THR A 47 -11.05 1.50 14.66
N PRO A 48 -12.26 2.05 14.46
CA PRO A 48 -12.98 2.84 15.46
C PRO A 48 -13.76 2.00 16.49
N TYR A 49 -13.70 0.68 16.40
CA TYR A 49 -14.46 -0.25 17.26
C TYR A 49 -13.56 -1.30 17.88
N ALA A 50 -13.88 -1.73 19.10
CA ALA A 50 -13.38 -2.96 19.72
C ALA A 50 -14.54 -3.87 20.11
N LEU A 51 -14.22 -5.15 20.26
CA LEU A 51 -15.15 -6.17 20.70
C LEU A 51 -14.99 -6.38 22.21
N TYR A 52 -16.09 -6.40 22.96
CA TYR A 52 -16.10 -6.58 24.41
C TYR A 52 -16.95 -7.79 24.82
N ALA A 53 -16.51 -8.52 25.83
CA ALA A 53 -17.28 -9.60 26.42
C ALA A 53 -18.47 -9.04 27.21
N THR A 54 -19.68 -9.58 26.97
CA THR A 54 -20.89 -9.18 27.71
C THR A 54 -21.15 -10.07 28.92
N LYS A 55 -20.39 -11.16 29.07
CA LYS A 55 -20.49 -12.17 30.14
C LYS A 55 -19.12 -12.76 30.44
N ASP A 56 -18.97 -13.32 31.63
CA ASP A 56 -17.79 -14.08 32.01
C ASP A 56 -17.65 -15.35 31.15
N LEU A 57 -16.47 -15.57 30.59
CA LEU A 57 -16.11 -16.76 29.82
C LEU A 57 -14.82 -17.36 30.39
N LYS A 58 -14.83 -18.66 30.66
CA LYS A 58 -13.62 -19.37 31.08
C LYS A 58 -12.78 -19.80 29.89
N LYS A 59 -11.48 -19.92 30.10
CA LYS A 59 -10.55 -20.51 29.12
C LYS A 59 -11.10 -21.83 28.58
N ASN A 60 -11.11 -21.97 27.26
CA ASN A 60 -11.59 -23.16 26.53
C ASN A 60 -13.02 -23.59 26.90
N SER A 61 -13.88 -22.67 27.37
CA SER A 61 -15.24 -23.01 27.83
C SER A 61 -16.27 -23.09 26.71
N ASN A 62 -16.05 -22.38 25.60
CA ASN A 62 -17.02 -22.28 24.51
C ASN A 62 -16.31 -22.11 23.16
N VAL A 63 -17.03 -22.35 22.07
CA VAL A 63 -16.59 -22.11 20.69
C VAL A 63 -17.74 -21.45 19.94
N PHE A 64 -17.45 -20.39 19.19
CA PHE A 64 -18.45 -19.59 18.49
C PHE A 64 -18.24 -19.71 16.99
N LEU A 65 -19.35 -19.85 16.25
CA LEU A 65 -19.37 -19.75 14.80
C LEU A 65 -19.52 -18.28 14.43
N ILE A 66 -18.54 -17.75 13.70
CA ILE A 66 -18.57 -16.41 13.11
C ILE A 66 -18.85 -16.58 11.63
N ASP A 67 -19.98 -16.03 11.19
CA ASP A 67 -20.31 -15.91 9.78
C ASP A 67 -19.62 -14.66 9.21
N HIS A 68 -19.19 -14.75 7.95
CA HIS A 68 -18.52 -13.67 7.26
C HIS A 68 -19.56 -12.78 6.60
N ALA A 69 -19.65 -11.54 7.08
CA ALA A 69 -20.52 -10.53 6.47
C ALA A 69 -20.21 -10.33 4.98
N TRP A 70 -18.96 -10.54 4.57
CA TRP A 70 -18.55 -10.50 3.17
C TRP A 70 -17.27 -11.31 2.94
N THR A 71 -17.26 -12.16 1.92
CA THR A 71 -16.06 -12.88 1.43
C THR A 71 -15.82 -12.52 -0.02
N THR A 72 -14.63 -12.03 -0.34
CA THR A 72 -14.25 -11.60 -1.69
C THR A 72 -12.77 -11.85 -1.97
N THR A 73 -12.35 -11.66 -3.22
CA THR A 73 -10.95 -11.34 -3.54
C THR A 73 -10.78 -9.82 -3.64
N ILE A 74 -9.56 -9.31 -3.50
CA ILE A 74 -9.27 -7.87 -3.66
C ILE A 74 -9.74 -7.36 -5.03
N GLU A 75 -9.59 -8.16 -6.07
CA GLU A 75 -9.97 -7.80 -7.43
C GLU A 75 -11.49 -7.72 -7.63
N LYS A 76 -12.26 -8.60 -6.97
CA LYS A 76 -13.73 -8.65 -7.04
C LYS A 76 -14.41 -7.75 -6.00
N ALA A 77 -13.64 -7.14 -5.10
CA ALA A 77 -14.16 -6.35 -4.00
C ALA A 77 -15.00 -5.17 -4.51
N PHE A 78 -14.46 -4.40 -5.45
CA PHE A 78 -15.13 -3.22 -5.99
C PHE A 78 -16.44 -3.56 -6.70
N SER A 79 -16.43 -4.52 -7.63
CA SER A 79 -17.65 -4.92 -8.35
C SER A 79 -18.73 -5.45 -7.41
N SER A 80 -18.34 -6.24 -6.40
CA SER A 80 -19.29 -6.77 -5.41
C SER A 80 -19.97 -5.67 -4.59
N LEU A 81 -19.28 -4.56 -4.33
CA LEU A 81 -19.83 -3.40 -3.61
C LEU A 81 -20.72 -2.53 -4.49
N VAL A 82 -20.39 -2.40 -5.77
CA VAL A 82 -21.21 -1.70 -6.76
C VAL A 82 -22.54 -2.44 -6.96
N ASP A 83 -22.49 -3.77 -7.07
CA ASP A 83 -23.65 -4.62 -7.37
C ASP A 83 -24.55 -4.90 -6.15
N ASN A 84 -24.13 -4.53 -4.93
CA ASN A 84 -24.85 -4.87 -3.69
C ASN A 84 -24.95 -3.69 -2.71
N ASP A 85 -26.09 -3.00 -2.74
CA ASP A 85 -26.39 -1.85 -1.89
C ASP A 85 -26.33 -2.18 -0.38
N LYS A 86 -26.92 -3.29 0.03
CA LYS A 86 -26.97 -3.69 1.45
C LYS A 86 -25.59 -3.95 2.03
N LEU A 87 -24.73 -4.62 1.25
CA LEU A 87 -23.35 -4.86 1.62
C LEU A 87 -22.60 -3.53 1.76
N ARG A 88 -22.79 -2.62 0.81
CA ARG A 88 -22.13 -1.32 0.79
C ARG A 88 -22.55 -0.44 1.97
N GLU A 89 -23.84 -0.37 2.28
CA GLU A 89 -24.38 0.32 3.46
C GLU A 89 -23.77 -0.22 4.76
N MET A 90 -23.77 -1.54 4.94
CA MET A 90 -23.16 -2.20 6.11
C MET A 90 -21.66 -1.87 6.22
N CYS A 91 -20.91 -1.95 5.12
CA CYS A 91 -19.49 -1.58 5.11
C CYS A 91 -19.27 -0.11 5.47
N CYS A 92 -20.14 0.80 5.02
CA CYS A 92 -20.05 2.22 5.37
C CYS A 92 -20.21 2.46 6.87
N GLU A 93 -21.22 1.83 7.49
CA GLU A 93 -21.46 1.92 8.93
C GLU A 93 -20.26 1.38 9.74
N VAL A 94 -19.77 0.19 9.37
CA VAL A 94 -18.64 -0.46 10.05
C VAL A 94 -17.33 0.29 9.87
N MET A 95 -17.12 0.96 8.73
CA MET A 95 -15.87 1.68 8.44
C MET A 95 -15.93 3.19 8.73
N LYS A 96 -17.05 3.66 9.31
CA LYS A 96 -17.36 5.09 9.49
C LYS A 96 -17.12 5.90 8.21
N ILE A 97 -17.68 5.44 7.09
CA ILE A 97 -17.70 6.16 5.82
C ILE A 97 -19.03 6.92 5.76
N SER A 98 -18.96 8.25 5.85
CA SER A 98 -20.15 9.11 5.88
C SER A 98 -21.04 8.91 4.66
N ALA A 99 -22.36 8.81 4.88
CA ALA A 99 -23.34 8.68 3.83
C ALA A 99 -23.37 9.90 2.89
N PHE A 100 -23.64 9.66 1.62
CA PHE A 100 -23.71 10.66 0.58
C PHE A 100 -25.16 11.17 0.50
N GLU A 101 -25.41 12.39 0.98
CA GLU A 101 -26.74 13.00 0.84
C GLU A 101 -26.85 13.76 -0.50
N ASP A 102 -27.86 13.45 -1.30
CA ASP A 102 -28.25 14.24 -2.46
C ASP A 102 -29.08 15.45 -2.01
N SER A 103 -28.41 16.51 -1.57
CA SER A 103 -29.08 17.80 -1.34
C SER A 103 -29.34 18.48 -2.69
N GLN A 104 -30.61 18.53 -3.11
CA GLN A 104 -31.09 19.29 -4.27
C GLN A 104 -30.81 20.79 -4.10
N GLN A 105 -29.87 21.40 -4.83
CA GLN A 105 -29.84 22.86 -5.04
C GLN A 105 -29.32 23.26 -6.44
N GLU A 106 -30.26 23.82 -7.20
CA GLU A 106 -30.23 24.85 -8.27
C GLU A 106 -29.13 24.83 -9.36
N GLU A 107 -29.60 24.54 -10.59
CA GLU A 107 -28.90 24.68 -11.87
C GLU A 107 -28.31 26.09 -12.07
N CYS A 108 -27.02 26.16 -12.40
CA CYS A 108 -26.33 27.43 -12.70
C CYS A 108 -26.19 27.66 -14.22
N THR A 109 -26.55 28.88 -14.64
CA THR A 109 -26.47 29.38 -16.02
C THR A 109 -25.09 29.94 -16.39
N VAL A 110 -24.81 29.93 -17.70
CA VAL A 110 -23.49 29.99 -18.35
C VAL A 110 -23.12 31.42 -18.77
N GLU A 111 -21.87 31.86 -18.48
CA GLU A 111 -21.17 32.89 -19.29
C GLU A 111 -19.69 32.51 -19.50
N ASN A 112 -19.24 32.59 -20.75
CA ASN A 112 -17.96 32.08 -21.28
C ASN A 112 -16.80 33.09 -21.13
N VAL A 113 -15.60 32.63 -20.75
CA VAL A 113 -14.31 33.31 -21.07
C VAL A 113 -13.20 32.27 -21.29
N GLY A 114 -12.31 32.55 -22.25
CA GLY A 114 -11.39 31.62 -22.92
C GLY A 114 -10.03 31.36 -22.27
N THR A 115 -9.29 30.48 -22.94
CA THR A 115 -8.07 29.74 -22.54
C THR A 115 -6.78 30.32 -23.10
N GLU A 116 -5.67 30.29 -22.35
CA GLU A 116 -4.28 30.25 -22.88
C GLU A 116 -3.30 29.49 -21.94
N GLU A 117 -2.17 29.02 -22.51
CA GLU A 117 -1.32 27.88 -22.10
C GLU A 117 0.07 28.21 -21.48
N ASN A 118 0.58 27.23 -20.70
CA ASN A 118 1.97 26.74 -20.46
C ASN A 118 3.14 27.59 -19.89
N GLU A 119 3.84 27.04 -18.87
CA GLU A 119 5.31 26.73 -18.87
C GLU A 119 5.81 26.07 -17.54
N VAL A 120 6.88 25.25 -17.64
CA VAL A 120 7.45 24.32 -16.63
C VAL A 120 8.83 24.81 -16.14
N VAL A 121 9.15 24.69 -14.84
CA VAL A 121 10.52 24.76 -14.29
C VAL A 121 10.70 23.78 -13.10
N ASN A 122 11.84 23.08 -13.07
CA ASN A 122 12.30 22.11 -12.06
C ASN A 122 12.74 22.74 -10.73
N PRO A 123 12.66 22.04 -9.57
CA PRO A 123 13.37 22.42 -8.36
C PRO A 123 14.65 21.59 -8.10
N ILE A 124 15.62 22.26 -7.50
CA ILE A 124 16.95 21.80 -7.05
C ILE A 124 16.87 21.42 -5.57
N ASN A 125 17.52 20.31 -5.18
CA ASN A 125 17.80 19.89 -3.81
C ASN A 125 18.79 20.84 -3.10
N VAL A 126 18.57 21.14 -1.82
CA VAL A 126 19.64 21.18 -0.80
C VAL A 126 19.06 20.78 0.57
N GLU A 127 19.75 19.87 1.23
CA GLU A 127 19.56 19.40 2.61
C GLU A 127 19.89 20.51 3.63
N SER A 128 19.00 20.76 4.59
CA SER A 128 19.34 21.39 5.87
C SER A 128 18.32 20.99 6.94
N GLU A 129 18.77 20.82 8.18
CA GLU A 129 17.91 20.70 9.36
C GLU A 129 16.85 21.83 9.37
N PRO A 130 15.60 21.57 9.82
CA PRO A 130 14.51 22.54 9.70
C PRO A 130 14.81 23.81 10.50
N CYS A 131 15.22 24.85 9.80
CA CYS A 131 15.34 26.19 10.33
C CYS A 131 13.94 26.82 10.26
N PHE A 132 13.16 26.67 11.34
CA PHE A 132 11.82 27.27 11.47
C PHE A 132 11.91 28.80 11.37
N PRO A 133 11.39 29.44 10.31
CA PRO A 133 11.55 30.87 10.09
C PRO A 133 10.40 31.73 10.67
N TYR A 134 9.50 31.15 11.47
CA TYR A 134 8.22 31.77 11.87
C TYR A 134 8.05 32.09 13.35
N GLY A 135 9.17 32.26 14.06
CA GLY A 135 9.20 32.38 15.51
C GLY A 135 9.66 31.08 16.16
N GLN A 136 9.84 31.09 17.47
CA GLN A 136 10.39 29.93 18.16
C GLN A 136 9.30 28.87 18.38
N TYR A 137 9.50 27.68 17.80
CA TYR A 137 8.78 26.46 18.15
C TYR A 137 9.42 25.86 19.40
N LEU A 138 8.67 25.78 20.48
CA LEU A 138 9.13 25.15 21.73
C LEU A 138 8.41 23.83 21.93
N ASN A 139 9.18 22.73 21.95
CA ASN A 139 8.64 21.40 22.19
C ASN A 139 9.00 20.93 23.61
N LEU A 140 7.99 20.87 24.48
CA LEU A 140 8.08 20.35 25.84
C LEU A 140 7.28 19.05 26.01
N SER A 141 7.04 18.33 24.91
CA SER A 141 6.30 17.08 24.95
C SER A 141 7.00 16.02 25.81
N GLY A 142 6.25 15.30 26.64
CA GLY A 142 6.78 14.15 27.39
C GLY A 142 7.72 14.49 28.56
N ASN A 143 7.85 15.77 28.94
CA ASN A 143 8.72 16.22 30.03
C ASN A 143 8.18 15.90 31.44
N GLY A 144 7.07 15.17 31.55
CA GLY A 144 6.47 14.78 32.82
C GLY A 144 5.86 15.95 33.61
N LEU A 145 5.51 17.05 32.92
CA LEU A 145 4.94 18.24 33.54
C LEU A 145 3.56 17.93 34.11
N ARG A 146 3.31 18.37 35.35
CA ARG A 146 2.00 18.25 36.03
C ARG A 146 1.28 19.59 36.21
N ASN A 147 2.07 20.67 36.30
CA ASN A 147 1.70 22.09 36.28
C ASN A 147 2.79 22.83 35.46
N PHE A 148 2.61 24.12 35.13
CA PHE A 148 3.67 24.96 34.58
C PHE A 148 4.59 25.47 35.70
N PRO A 149 5.86 25.04 35.79
CA PRO A 149 6.80 25.61 36.75
C PRO A 149 7.07 27.09 36.40
N SER A 150 7.10 27.96 37.40
CA SER A 150 7.59 29.35 37.26
C SER A 150 9.02 29.44 36.69
N ASP A 151 9.74 28.33 36.69
CA ASP A 151 11.17 28.23 36.44
C ASP A 151 11.50 27.54 35.09
N VAL A 152 10.54 27.36 34.17
CA VAL A 152 10.86 26.92 32.80
C VAL A 152 11.62 28.04 32.10
N GLN A 153 12.94 28.05 32.28
CA GLN A 153 13.85 29.12 31.83
C GLN A 153 13.73 29.40 30.32
N GLU A 154 13.34 28.41 29.54
CA GLU A 154 13.11 28.51 28.09
C GLU A 154 11.94 29.44 27.72
N LEU A 155 10.90 29.52 28.57
CA LEU A 155 9.76 30.43 28.40
C LEU A 155 10.08 31.85 28.92
N SER A 156 11.03 31.98 29.85
CA SER A 156 11.43 33.27 30.44
C SER A 156 12.46 34.02 29.60
N ASN A 157 13.28 33.30 28.83
CA ASN A 157 14.41 33.85 28.08
C ASN A 157 14.08 34.23 26.63
N THR A 158 12.86 33.97 26.16
CA THR A 158 12.51 34.04 24.74
C THR A 158 11.33 34.97 24.50
N GLN A 159 11.57 36.09 23.84
CA GLN A 159 10.56 37.15 23.69
C GLN A 159 9.47 36.85 22.64
N GLN A 160 9.52 35.72 21.91
CA GLN A 160 8.62 35.43 20.78
C GLN A 160 8.42 33.92 20.52
N ILE A 161 7.86 33.19 21.50
CA ILE A 161 7.38 31.82 21.23
C ILE A 161 6.06 31.92 20.46
N THR A 162 6.02 31.30 19.29
CA THR A 162 4.88 31.37 18.37
C THR A 162 4.15 30.03 18.26
N ALA A 163 4.83 28.93 18.58
CA ALA A 163 4.23 27.61 18.61
C ALA A 163 4.76 26.80 19.81
N LEU A 164 3.85 26.16 20.56
CA LEU A 164 4.17 25.46 21.80
C LEU A 164 3.56 24.06 21.79
N ASN A 165 4.39 23.04 22.02
CA ASN A 165 3.95 21.65 22.13
C ASN A 165 4.12 21.14 23.56
N LEU A 166 3.02 20.79 24.20
CA LEU A 166 2.94 20.26 25.57
C LEU A 166 2.28 18.88 25.61
N THR A 167 2.21 18.16 24.49
CA THR A 167 1.66 16.80 24.42
C THR A 167 2.41 15.84 25.35
N LEU A 168 1.81 14.69 25.67
CA LEU A 168 2.42 13.64 26.52
C LEU A 168 2.85 14.12 27.93
N ASN A 169 2.31 15.25 28.40
CA ASN A 169 2.43 15.71 29.79
C ASN A 169 1.17 15.33 30.58
N ASN A 170 1.27 15.36 31.91
CA ASN A 170 0.30 14.79 32.83
C ASN A 170 -0.41 15.90 33.64
N PHE A 171 -1.02 16.85 32.92
CA PHE A 171 -1.72 17.99 33.52
C PHE A 171 -3.06 17.54 34.13
N SER A 172 -3.30 17.96 35.36
CA SER A 172 -4.53 17.61 36.09
C SER A 172 -5.75 18.40 35.58
N ASP A 173 -5.49 19.62 35.08
CA ASP A 173 -6.49 20.54 34.54
C ASP A 173 -5.84 21.44 33.46
N SER A 174 -6.22 21.24 32.20
CA SER A 174 -5.70 22.02 31.08
C SER A 174 -6.24 23.45 31.00
N THR A 175 -7.30 23.81 31.73
CA THR A 175 -7.82 25.19 31.75
C THR A 175 -7.01 26.08 32.69
N LEU A 176 -6.56 25.53 33.83
CA LEU A 176 -5.62 26.21 34.73
C LEU A 176 -4.25 26.44 34.08
N LEU A 177 -3.82 25.50 33.22
CA LEU A 177 -2.59 25.60 32.43
C LEU A 177 -2.49 26.92 31.67
N PHE A 178 -3.59 27.39 31.07
CA PHE A 178 -3.60 28.61 30.26
C PHE A 178 -3.28 29.85 31.08
N GLN A 179 -3.63 29.86 32.36
CA GLN A 179 -3.35 30.95 33.29
C GLN A 179 -1.88 30.97 33.73
N GLU A 180 -1.23 29.80 33.74
CA GLU A 180 0.16 29.63 34.16
C GLU A 180 1.17 29.94 33.04
N ILE A 181 0.75 29.96 31.77
CA ILE A 181 1.61 30.38 30.65
C ILE A 181 1.94 31.88 30.79
N PRO A 182 3.20 32.33 30.65
CA PRO A 182 3.55 33.75 30.77
C PRO A 182 2.78 34.66 29.79
N GLU A 183 2.31 35.83 30.27
CA GLU A 183 1.47 36.76 29.49
C GLU A 183 2.09 37.18 28.13
N GLN A 184 3.42 37.25 28.05
CA GLN A 184 4.14 37.55 26.81
C GLN A 184 3.95 36.43 25.76
N VAL A 185 4.05 35.17 26.19
CA VAL A 185 3.82 34.00 25.35
C VAL A 185 2.34 33.92 24.98
N GLN A 186 1.43 34.19 25.92
CA GLN A 186 -0.02 34.21 25.63
C GLN A 186 -0.37 35.17 24.47
N LYS A 187 0.32 36.31 24.36
CA LYS A 187 0.10 37.33 23.32
C LYS A 187 0.74 36.99 21.97
N SER A 188 1.80 36.17 21.93
CA SER A 188 2.52 35.80 20.71
C SER A 188 2.19 34.40 20.18
N LEU A 189 1.54 33.57 20.98
CA LEU A 189 1.26 32.18 20.65
C LEU A 189 0.19 32.08 19.56
N LYS A 190 0.54 31.39 18.48
CA LYS A 190 -0.34 31.10 17.34
C LYS A 190 -0.65 29.61 17.16
N ALA A 191 0.19 28.72 17.69
CA ALA A 191 -0.08 27.28 17.68
C ALA A 191 0.15 26.65 19.07
N LEU A 192 -0.82 25.85 19.54
CA LEU A 192 -0.75 25.14 20.81
C LEU A 192 -1.13 23.66 20.64
N TYR A 193 -0.31 22.77 21.18
CA TYR A 193 -0.57 21.32 21.20
C TYR A 193 -0.58 20.81 22.64
N LEU A 194 -1.63 20.09 23.01
CA LEU A 194 -1.88 19.51 24.32
C LEU A 194 -2.25 18.03 24.17
N SER A 195 -2.01 17.24 25.21
CA SER A 195 -2.57 15.88 25.29
C SER A 195 -4.09 15.95 25.30
N ASP A 196 -4.76 15.00 24.63
CA ASP A 196 -6.20 14.84 24.75
C ASP A 196 -6.55 14.45 26.19
N ASN A 197 -7.28 15.32 26.89
CA ASN A 197 -7.83 14.99 28.20
C ASN A 197 -9.15 14.26 28.01
N LEU A 198 -9.20 12.99 28.43
CA LEU A 198 -10.41 12.15 28.44
C LEU A 198 -11.60 12.74 29.23
N PHE A 199 -11.40 13.83 29.98
CA PHE A 199 -12.36 14.41 30.91
C PHE A 199 -12.93 15.77 30.48
N THR A 200 -12.47 16.36 29.39
CA THR A 200 -12.99 17.65 28.89
C THR A 200 -13.41 17.47 27.43
N ASN A 201 -14.62 17.93 27.08
CA ASN A 201 -15.01 17.97 25.68
C ASN A 201 -13.99 18.84 24.92
N ASN A 202 -13.34 18.30 23.89
CA ASN A 202 -12.27 18.95 23.13
C ASN A 202 -12.71 20.34 22.63
N LYS A 203 -13.99 20.49 22.25
CA LYS A 203 -14.57 21.78 21.85
C LYS A 203 -14.59 22.82 22.98
N GLN A 204 -14.98 22.42 24.19
CA GLN A 204 -14.96 23.33 25.36
C GLN A 204 -13.54 23.76 25.68
N LEU A 205 -12.57 22.83 25.60
CA LEU A 205 -11.16 23.14 25.85
C LEU A 205 -10.60 24.10 24.78
N GLN A 206 -10.97 23.90 23.51
CA GLN A 206 -10.62 24.79 22.41
C GLN A 206 -11.22 26.20 22.60
N ASP A 207 -12.49 26.30 23.00
CA ASP A 207 -13.15 27.59 23.28
C ASP A 207 -12.44 28.34 24.42
N HIS A 208 -12.05 27.62 25.49
CA HIS A 208 -11.24 28.19 26.57
C HIS A 208 -9.86 28.65 26.08
N ALA A 209 -9.18 27.85 25.26
CA ALA A 209 -7.88 28.21 24.70
C ALA A 209 -7.98 29.49 23.84
N GLN A 210 -8.98 29.58 22.96
CA GLN A 210 -9.22 30.77 22.12
C GLN A 210 -9.53 32.03 22.95
N HIS A 211 -10.19 31.88 24.11
CA HIS A 211 -10.42 33.01 25.02
C HIS A 211 -9.11 33.53 25.65
N HIS A 212 -8.19 32.64 26.00
CA HIS A 212 -6.91 32.99 26.63
C HIS A 212 -5.83 33.42 25.63
N PHE A 213 -5.83 32.85 24.42
CA PHE A 213 -4.83 33.10 23.38
C PHE A 213 -5.47 33.79 22.18
N SER A 214 -5.48 35.11 22.17
CA SER A 214 -6.20 35.92 21.18
C SER A 214 -5.67 35.82 19.74
N GLN A 215 -4.44 35.32 19.55
CA GLN A 215 -3.83 35.08 18.24
C GLN A 215 -3.74 33.59 17.88
N LEU A 216 -4.40 32.71 18.63
CA LEU A 216 -4.32 31.28 18.41
C LEU A 216 -4.98 30.88 17.09
N GLU A 217 -4.17 30.45 16.13
CA GLU A 217 -4.60 30.02 14.82
C GLU A 217 -4.68 28.48 14.67
N ILE A 218 -3.87 27.74 15.45
CA ILE A 218 -3.83 26.27 15.46
C ILE A 218 -3.96 25.75 16.90
N PHE A 219 -4.90 24.82 17.12
CA PHE A 219 -5.08 24.13 18.40
C PHE A 219 -5.18 22.62 18.17
N ASN A 220 -4.30 21.82 18.78
CA ASN A 220 -4.25 20.36 18.62
C ASN A 220 -4.33 19.92 17.16
N SER A 221 -3.48 20.51 16.31
CA SER A 221 -3.43 20.27 14.86
C SER A 221 -4.63 20.77 14.06
N LYS A 222 -5.64 21.36 14.71
CA LYS A 222 -6.84 21.91 14.07
C LYS A 222 -6.79 23.42 13.85
N LEU A 223 -7.37 23.91 12.75
CA LEU A 223 -7.46 25.35 12.51
C LEU A 223 -8.58 25.98 13.34
N THR A 224 -8.31 27.16 13.91
CA THR A 224 -9.32 27.98 14.60
C THR A 224 -10.00 28.94 13.64
N GLU A 225 -11.09 29.58 14.07
CA GLU A 225 -11.71 30.68 13.29
C GLU A 225 -10.77 31.85 13.02
N ALA A 226 -9.68 32.00 13.79
CA ALA A 226 -8.70 33.06 13.62
C ALA A 226 -7.60 32.74 12.59
N TYR A 227 -7.60 31.55 11.96
CA TYR A 227 -6.51 31.14 11.08
C TYR A 227 -6.25 32.12 9.92
N THR A 228 -4.97 32.28 9.59
CA THR A 228 -4.48 33.11 8.50
C THR A 228 -3.55 32.33 7.57
N THR A 229 -2.94 33.00 6.59
CA THR A 229 -1.89 32.42 5.74
C THR A 229 -0.74 31.83 6.57
N TRP A 230 -0.44 32.41 7.74
CA TRP A 230 0.61 31.92 8.63
C TRP A 230 0.38 30.44 9.00
N SER A 231 -0.85 30.05 9.32
CA SER A 231 -1.17 28.67 9.70
C SER A 231 -0.87 27.67 8.59
N ILE A 232 -1.25 27.99 7.36
CA ILE A 232 -1.03 27.09 6.22
C ILE A 232 0.47 26.99 5.90
N LEU A 233 1.20 28.11 5.95
CA LEU A 233 2.66 28.13 5.77
C LEU A 233 3.38 27.34 6.87
N PHE A 234 2.92 27.46 8.12
CA PHE A 234 3.42 26.70 9.26
C PHE A 234 3.20 25.19 9.07
N LEU A 235 2.02 24.78 8.61
CA LEU A 235 1.70 23.37 8.33
C LEU A 235 2.49 22.79 7.15
N CYS A 236 2.83 23.61 6.16
CA CYS A 236 3.62 23.20 5.00
C CYS A 236 5.13 23.33 5.20
N ASP A 237 5.58 23.88 6.33
CA ASP A 237 6.98 24.17 6.65
C ASP A 237 7.70 25.02 5.57
N VAL A 238 7.07 26.11 5.13
CA VAL A 238 7.59 26.99 4.06
C VAL A 238 7.37 28.48 4.33
N THR A 239 8.30 29.33 3.86
CA THR A 239 8.37 30.78 4.19
C THR A 239 7.44 31.71 3.41
N SER A 240 6.88 31.24 2.30
CA SER A 240 6.08 32.09 1.44
C SER A 240 5.06 31.29 0.63
N PRO A 241 3.89 31.88 0.30
CA PRO A 241 2.83 31.15 -0.42
C PRO A 241 3.25 30.59 -1.79
N ASP A 242 4.24 31.20 -2.44
CA ASP A 242 4.78 30.75 -3.72
C ASP A 242 5.64 29.47 -3.62
N GLN A 243 6.15 29.13 -2.43
CA GLN A 243 6.90 27.89 -2.18
C GLN A 243 5.97 26.67 -1.97
N VAL A 244 4.69 26.91 -1.72
CA VAL A 244 3.71 25.86 -1.43
C VAL A 244 3.35 25.12 -2.71
N TYR A 245 3.87 23.90 -2.86
CA TYR A 245 3.52 22.99 -3.95
C TYR A 245 2.35 22.05 -3.59
N CYS A 246 2.28 21.64 -2.33
CA CYS A 246 1.24 20.77 -1.79
C CYS A 246 0.71 21.39 -0.49
N VAL A 247 -0.60 21.31 -0.26
CA VAL A 247 -1.21 21.66 1.02
C VAL A 247 -1.95 20.45 1.57
N ASP A 248 -1.65 20.05 2.79
CA ASP A 248 -2.36 18.99 3.51
C ASP A 248 -3.02 19.55 4.77
N VAL A 249 -4.35 19.66 4.72
CA VAL A 249 -5.20 20.01 5.85
C VAL A 249 -6.15 18.87 6.21
N SER A 250 -5.74 17.63 5.92
CA SER A 250 -6.54 16.46 6.24
C SER A 250 -6.70 16.25 7.74
N GLY A 251 -7.93 16.02 8.20
CA GLY A 251 -8.24 15.86 9.63
C GLY A 251 -8.03 17.11 10.49
N ARG A 252 -7.71 18.26 9.88
CA ARG A 252 -7.36 19.50 10.59
C ARG A 252 -8.53 20.43 10.85
N GLU A 253 -9.72 20.13 10.33
CA GLU A 253 -10.88 21.04 10.34
C GLU A 253 -10.57 22.42 9.70
N VAL A 254 -11.44 22.88 8.81
CA VAL A 254 -11.32 24.23 8.23
C VAL A 254 -12.65 24.91 8.51
N PRO A 255 -12.76 25.70 9.60
CA PRO A 255 -14.05 26.24 10.05
C PRO A 255 -14.76 27.04 8.95
N THR A 256 -14.00 27.90 8.27
CA THR A 256 -14.48 28.72 7.15
C THR A 256 -13.42 28.80 6.06
N TRP A 257 -13.80 28.66 4.80
CA TRP A 257 -12.88 28.77 3.66
C TRP A 257 -12.72 30.24 3.25
N LYS A 258 -11.59 30.86 3.64
CA LYS A 258 -11.33 32.30 3.46
C LYS A 258 -10.60 32.56 2.15
N GLN A 259 -11.25 33.23 1.19
CA GLN A 259 -10.62 33.61 -0.08
C GLN A 259 -9.32 34.39 0.14
N SER A 260 -9.29 35.29 1.14
CA SER A 260 -8.12 36.11 1.49
C SER A 260 -6.88 35.30 1.88
N VAL A 261 -7.05 34.06 2.34
CA VAL A 261 -5.95 33.14 2.68
C VAL A 261 -5.59 32.29 1.48
N TRP A 262 -6.57 31.56 0.95
CA TRP A 262 -6.34 30.49 -0.02
C TRP A 262 -5.92 30.97 -1.41
N SER A 263 -6.30 32.20 -1.79
CA SER A 263 -5.91 32.77 -3.09
C SER A 263 -4.43 33.11 -3.21
N GLN A 264 -3.68 33.07 -2.10
CA GLN A 264 -2.24 33.37 -2.10
C GLN A 264 -1.41 32.19 -2.63
N PHE A 265 -1.91 30.94 -2.57
CA PHE A 265 -1.18 29.71 -2.91
C PHE A 265 -1.25 29.38 -4.42
N THR A 266 -0.87 30.34 -5.26
CA THR A 266 -0.99 30.22 -6.72
C THR A 266 -0.09 29.13 -7.35
N ASN A 267 0.96 28.70 -6.65
CA ASN A 267 1.87 27.62 -7.05
C ASN A 267 1.45 26.23 -6.54
N CYS A 268 0.38 26.12 -5.77
CA CYS A 268 -0.10 24.85 -5.26
C CYS A 268 -0.60 23.95 -6.38
N HIS A 269 -0.11 22.72 -6.45
CA HIS A 269 -0.47 21.70 -7.43
C HIS A 269 -1.36 20.61 -6.85
N THR A 270 -1.27 20.35 -5.54
CA THR A 270 -2.04 19.32 -4.85
C THR A 270 -2.58 19.86 -3.53
N ILE A 271 -3.86 19.61 -3.26
CA ILE A 271 -4.45 19.89 -1.94
C ILE A 271 -5.12 18.62 -1.40
N ASP A 272 -4.91 18.32 -0.12
CA ASP A 272 -5.57 17.24 0.62
C ASP A 272 -6.45 17.84 1.72
N VAL A 273 -7.76 17.63 1.60
CA VAL A 273 -8.79 18.07 2.56
C VAL A 273 -9.61 16.89 3.07
N THR A 274 -9.06 15.67 3.03
CA THR A 274 -9.74 14.47 3.53
C THR A 274 -9.95 14.53 5.05
N ASN A 275 -11.00 13.90 5.57
CA ASN A 275 -11.40 13.96 6.98
C ASN A 275 -11.62 15.38 7.51
N THR A 276 -11.93 16.36 6.65
CA THR A 276 -12.16 17.76 7.02
C THR A 276 -13.57 18.16 6.61
N SER A 277 -14.34 18.73 7.54
CA SER A 277 -15.67 19.25 7.22
C SER A 277 -15.57 20.45 6.28
N ILE A 278 -16.39 20.44 5.24
CA ILE A 278 -16.61 21.56 4.33
C ILE A 278 -18.08 21.93 4.48
N ASP A 279 -18.33 22.96 5.28
CA ASP A 279 -19.68 23.40 5.61
C ASP A 279 -20.32 24.17 4.45
N ASP A 280 -19.50 24.85 3.64
CA ASP A 280 -19.90 25.52 2.39
C ASP A 280 -18.99 25.10 1.23
N ILE A 281 -19.52 24.19 0.40
CA ILE A 281 -18.81 23.67 -0.78
C ILE A 281 -18.56 24.75 -1.84
N GLN A 282 -19.42 25.76 -1.95
CA GLN A 282 -19.25 26.84 -2.95
C GLN A 282 -18.11 27.76 -2.55
N SER A 283 -18.02 28.14 -1.27
CA SER A 283 -16.88 28.89 -0.73
C SER A 283 -15.56 28.12 -0.92
N PHE A 284 -15.57 26.80 -0.70
CA PHE A 284 -14.40 25.96 -0.99
C PHE A 284 -14.01 25.99 -2.48
N ILE A 285 -14.97 25.76 -3.39
CA ILE A 285 -14.75 25.80 -4.85
C ILE A 285 -14.18 27.16 -5.29
N SER A 286 -14.70 28.28 -4.77
CA SER A 286 -14.18 29.62 -5.04
C SER A 286 -12.74 29.83 -4.56
N CYS A 287 -12.38 29.25 -3.41
CA CYS A 287 -11.02 29.32 -2.90
C CYS A 287 -10.05 28.58 -3.83
N ILE A 288 -10.36 27.33 -4.19
CA ILE A 288 -9.47 26.52 -5.03
C ILE A 288 -9.47 26.92 -6.51
N SER A 289 -10.52 27.59 -7.01
CA SER A 289 -10.54 28.11 -8.39
C SER A 289 -9.49 29.19 -8.62
N SER A 290 -9.09 29.90 -7.57
CA SER A 290 -8.01 30.90 -7.63
C SER A 290 -6.60 30.29 -7.68
N MET A 291 -6.47 28.99 -7.37
CA MET A 291 -5.21 28.26 -7.41
C MET A 291 -4.88 27.82 -8.84
N ASN A 292 -4.28 28.73 -9.58
CA ASN A 292 -4.01 28.61 -11.01
C ASN A 292 -3.12 27.44 -11.44
N ARG A 293 -2.48 26.72 -10.52
CA ARG A 293 -1.66 25.54 -10.82
C ARG A 293 -2.20 24.27 -10.19
N LEU A 294 -3.37 24.32 -9.54
CA LEU A 294 -3.96 23.16 -8.88
C LEU A 294 -4.34 22.09 -9.92
N LYS A 295 -3.67 20.94 -9.84
CA LYS A 295 -3.88 19.79 -10.72
C LYS A 295 -4.57 18.63 -10.01
N LYS A 296 -4.40 18.51 -8.70
CA LYS A 296 -4.87 17.36 -7.91
C LYS A 296 -5.60 17.83 -6.65
N LEU A 297 -6.76 17.27 -6.40
CA LEU A 297 -7.52 17.45 -5.16
C LEU A 297 -7.74 16.09 -4.54
N LYS A 298 -7.40 15.91 -3.26
CA LYS A 298 -7.94 14.84 -2.42
C LYS A 298 -8.96 15.44 -1.48
N ILE A 299 -10.13 14.84 -1.41
CA ILE A 299 -11.29 15.36 -0.70
C ILE A 299 -12.15 14.21 -0.23
N ASP A 300 -12.89 14.37 0.86
CA ASP A 300 -13.85 13.35 1.25
C ASP A 300 -14.81 13.02 0.09
N TYR A 301 -15.02 11.73 -0.13
CA TYR A 301 -15.83 11.22 -1.24
C TYR A 301 -17.22 11.86 -1.32
N ARG A 302 -17.82 12.24 -0.17
CA ARG A 302 -19.11 12.96 -0.10
C ARG A 302 -19.14 14.27 -0.87
N TYR A 303 -18.01 14.95 -1.04
CA TYR A 303 -17.91 16.22 -1.75
C TYR A 303 -17.46 16.06 -3.21
N GLN A 304 -16.94 14.90 -3.59
CA GLN A 304 -16.31 14.68 -4.89
C GLN A 304 -17.27 14.97 -6.05
N LYS A 305 -18.56 14.61 -5.96
CA LYS A 305 -19.54 14.87 -7.03
C LYS A 305 -19.64 16.36 -7.37
N TYR A 306 -19.67 17.24 -6.37
CA TYR A 306 -19.78 18.69 -6.55
C TYR A 306 -18.54 19.28 -7.23
N ILE A 307 -17.37 18.68 -6.98
CA ILE A 307 -16.12 19.09 -7.66
C ILE A 307 -16.15 18.68 -9.13
N HIS A 308 -16.58 17.45 -9.44
CA HIS A 308 -16.72 16.99 -10.83
C HIS A 308 -17.75 17.85 -11.59
N GLU A 309 -18.88 18.18 -10.97
CA GLU A 309 -19.85 19.13 -11.51
C GLU A 309 -19.21 20.51 -11.75
N ALA A 310 -18.44 21.04 -10.81
CA ALA A 310 -17.75 22.31 -10.96
C ALA A 310 -16.70 22.28 -12.10
N VAL A 311 -16.02 21.15 -12.31
CA VAL A 311 -15.10 20.96 -13.44
C VAL A 311 -15.86 20.91 -14.76
N ALA A 312 -16.96 20.15 -14.82
CA ALA A 312 -17.83 20.07 -16.00
C ALA A 312 -18.41 21.44 -16.39
N LEU A 313 -18.70 22.28 -15.39
CA LEU A 313 -19.13 23.67 -15.56
C LEU A 313 -17.98 24.66 -15.85
N GLY A 314 -16.73 24.18 -15.96
CA GLY A 314 -15.56 25.01 -16.27
C GLY A 314 -15.09 25.92 -15.14
N ARG A 315 -15.57 25.74 -13.90
CA ARG A 315 -15.15 26.54 -12.72
C ARG A 315 -13.77 26.13 -12.21
N LEU A 316 -13.36 24.89 -12.48
CA LEU A 316 -12.07 24.32 -12.08
C LEU A 316 -11.32 23.77 -13.30
N PRO A 317 -11.06 24.58 -14.34
CA PRO A 317 -10.62 24.09 -15.66
C PRO A 317 -9.21 23.49 -15.65
N LYS A 318 -8.43 23.79 -14.60
CA LYS A 318 -7.04 23.33 -14.47
C LYS A 318 -6.90 22.09 -13.61
N LEU A 319 -7.94 21.74 -12.83
CA LEU A 319 -7.97 20.57 -11.99
C LEU A 319 -8.04 19.34 -12.90
N VAL A 320 -7.08 18.43 -12.77
CA VAL A 320 -6.96 17.24 -13.64
C VAL A 320 -7.43 15.99 -12.91
N TYR A 321 -7.23 15.94 -11.58
CA TYR A 321 -7.58 14.77 -10.78
C TYR A 321 -8.31 15.15 -9.48
N VAL A 322 -9.36 14.40 -9.15
CA VAL A 322 -10.07 14.46 -7.86
C VAL A 322 -10.07 13.07 -7.25
N ASN A 323 -9.49 12.89 -6.07
CA ASN A 323 -9.22 11.57 -5.48
C ASN A 323 -8.52 10.61 -6.45
N GLY A 324 -7.66 11.17 -7.31
CA GLY A 324 -6.96 10.47 -8.38
C GLY A 324 -7.77 10.22 -9.66
N TRP A 325 -9.09 10.47 -9.66
CA TRP A 325 -9.97 10.28 -10.82
C TRP A 325 -9.83 11.45 -11.80
N PRO A 326 -9.72 11.21 -13.12
CA PRO A 326 -9.71 12.30 -14.09
C PRO A 326 -10.96 13.17 -13.93
N SER A 327 -10.76 14.44 -13.67
CA SER A 327 -11.81 15.42 -13.36
C SER A 327 -12.78 15.69 -14.50
N HIS A 328 -12.42 15.29 -15.72
CA HIS A 328 -13.18 15.50 -16.96
C HIS A 328 -14.00 14.29 -17.39
N LEU A 329 -13.86 13.14 -16.70
CA LEU A 329 -14.70 11.98 -16.96
C LEU A 329 -16.07 12.16 -16.31
N SER A 330 -17.06 11.39 -16.78
CA SER A 330 -18.43 11.42 -16.23
C SER A 330 -18.42 11.36 -14.71
N THR A 331 -19.24 12.21 -14.07
CA THR A 331 -19.39 12.24 -12.61
C THR A 331 -19.59 10.82 -12.09
N PRO A 332 -18.63 10.25 -11.33
CA PRO A 332 -18.78 8.90 -10.81
C PRO A 332 -20.03 8.84 -9.97
N THR A 333 -20.75 7.73 -10.06
CA THR A 333 -21.95 7.54 -9.26
C THR A 333 -21.58 7.56 -7.78
N THR A 334 -22.50 8.03 -6.93
CA THR A 334 -22.39 7.91 -5.48
C THR A 334 -21.98 6.50 -5.05
N THR A 335 -22.52 5.49 -5.73
CA THR A 335 -22.19 4.07 -5.54
C THR A 335 -20.71 3.76 -5.78
N GLU A 336 -20.13 4.16 -6.91
CA GLU A 336 -18.73 3.90 -7.24
C GLU A 336 -17.77 4.59 -6.27
N LEU A 337 -18.06 5.84 -5.90
CA LEU A 337 -17.26 6.58 -4.92
C LEU A 337 -17.25 5.88 -3.56
N THR A 338 -18.42 5.43 -3.13
CA THR A 338 -18.57 4.67 -1.88
C THR A 338 -17.78 3.35 -1.93
N ALA A 339 -17.88 2.62 -3.04
CA ALA A 339 -17.17 1.35 -3.21
C ALA A 339 -15.65 1.54 -3.19
N THR A 340 -15.13 2.59 -3.84
CA THR A 340 -13.69 2.93 -3.78
C THR A 340 -13.25 3.23 -2.36
N ALA A 341 -14.02 4.04 -1.61
CA ALA A 341 -13.73 4.38 -0.22
C ALA A 341 -13.64 3.13 0.68
N ILE A 342 -14.57 2.18 0.49
CA ILE A 342 -14.57 0.91 1.22
C ILE A 342 -13.34 0.08 0.85
N CYS A 343 -13.01 -0.04 -0.44
CA CYS A 343 -11.82 -0.78 -0.91
C CYS A 343 -10.51 -0.19 -0.34
N ASP A 344 -10.41 1.12 -0.18
CA ASP A 344 -9.23 1.76 0.42
C ASP A 344 -9.10 1.43 1.91
N LYS A 345 -10.21 1.43 2.65
CA LYS A 345 -10.23 1.14 4.10
C LYS A 345 -10.28 -0.35 4.45
N MET A 346 -10.67 -1.23 3.51
CA MET A 346 -10.98 -2.62 3.83
C MET A 346 -9.83 -3.35 4.50
N PHE A 347 -8.57 -3.05 4.13
CA PHE A 347 -7.40 -3.71 4.72
C PHE A 347 -7.28 -3.51 6.22
N ASN A 348 -7.89 -2.49 6.84
CA ASN A 348 -7.91 -2.36 8.29
C ASN A 348 -8.83 -3.42 8.95
N TYR A 349 -9.82 -3.93 8.22
CA TYR A 349 -10.88 -4.82 8.72
C TYR A 349 -10.81 -6.24 8.15
N LEU A 350 -10.00 -6.46 7.11
CA LEU A 350 -9.88 -7.78 6.49
C LEU A 350 -9.23 -8.78 7.44
N GLU A 351 -9.89 -9.93 7.55
CA GLU A 351 -9.26 -11.16 8.02
C GLU A 351 -8.64 -11.88 6.83
N THR A 352 -7.32 -12.01 6.84
CA THR A 352 -6.51 -12.66 5.81
C THR A 352 -6.36 -14.14 6.17
N TYR A 353 -7.11 -15.00 5.46
CA TYR A 353 -7.00 -16.45 5.62
C TYR A 353 -6.30 -17.09 4.42
N ARG A 354 -5.38 -18.02 4.68
CA ARG A 354 -4.88 -18.93 3.64
C ARG A 354 -5.85 -20.09 3.46
N LEU A 355 -6.91 -19.87 2.68
CA LEU A 355 -7.68 -20.97 2.09
C LEU A 355 -7.11 -21.30 0.70
N SER A 356 -7.44 -22.46 0.14
CA SER A 356 -6.84 -22.99 -1.11
C SER A 356 -6.90 -22.04 -2.31
N ASN A 357 -7.80 -21.05 -2.26
CA ASN A 357 -7.79 -19.84 -3.07
C ASN A 357 -7.67 -18.64 -2.10
N GLN A 358 -6.88 -17.60 -2.45
CA GLN A 358 -6.66 -16.42 -1.60
C GLN A 358 -7.95 -15.58 -1.46
N HIS A 359 -8.83 -16.01 -0.57
CA HIS A 359 -10.02 -15.26 -0.19
C HIS A 359 -9.74 -14.40 1.03
N THR A 360 -10.23 -13.17 0.99
CA THR A 360 -10.23 -12.25 2.13
C THR A 360 -11.67 -12.10 2.58
N SER A 361 -11.92 -12.23 3.88
CA SER A 361 -13.25 -12.01 4.44
C SER A 361 -13.24 -10.75 5.29
N LEU A 362 -14.23 -9.90 5.10
CA LEU A 362 -14.58 -8.88 6.06
C LEU A 362 -15.28 -9.56 7.24
N GLY A 363 -14.68 -9.49 8.41
CA GLY A 363 -15.17 -10.11 9.65
C GLY A 363 -15.09 -9.15 10.84
N LEU A 364 -15.31 -9.69 12.04
CA LEU A 364 -15.19 -8.95 13.29
C LEU A 364 -13.79 -8.30 13.39
N SER A 365 -13.74 -6.96 13.46
CA SER A 365 -12.51 -6.24 13.77
C SER A 365 -12.12 -6.49 15.23
N ILE A 366 -11.41 -7.59 15.48
CA ILE A 366 -10.88 -7.94 16.80
C ILE A 366 -9.45 -7.45 16.86
N ARG A 367 -9.14 -6.59 17.83
CA ARG A 367 -7.83 -5.93 17.88
C ARG A 367 -6.71 -6.91 18.22
N HIS A 368 -5.51 -6.55 17.76
CA HIS A 368 -4.31 -7.30 18.06
C HIS A 368 -3.88 -7.08 19.52
N ASN A 369 -3.58 -8.17 20.22
CA ASN A 369 -2.77 -8.15 21.43
C ASN A 369 -1.81 -9.34 21.39
N GLN A 370 -0.56 -9.13 21.82
CA GLN A 370 0.45 -10.20 21.90
C GLN A 370 0.07 -11.33 22.87
N HIS A 371 -0.76 -11.02 23.85
CA HIS A 371 -1.36 -11.96 24.79
C HIS A 371 -2.88 -12.01 24.55
N GLY A 372 -3.29 -12.15 23.29
CA GLY A 372 -4.69 -12.22 22.92
C GLY A 372 -5.46 -13.29 23.70
N ASN A 373 -6.62 -12.91 24.21
CA ASN A 373 -7.46 -13.75 25.06
C ASN A 373 -8.43 -14.66 24.28
N VAL A 374 -8.54 -14.49 22.96
CA VAL A 374 -9.24 -15.41 22.06
C VAL A 374 -8.35 -15.88 20.91
N LYS A 375 -8.69 -17.03 20.33
CA LYS A 375 -8.17 -17.51 19.05
C LYS A 375 -9.25 -17.53 18.00
N LEU A 376 -8.85 -17.21 16.77
CA LEU A 376 -9.67 -17.29 15.57
C LEU A 376 -9.02 -18.24 14.56
N ALA A 377 -9.83 -19.05 13.89
CA ALA A 377 -9.33 -19.90 12.81
C ALA A 377 -10.40 -20.17 11.74
N PRO A 378 -10.04 -20.21 10.45
CA PRO A 378 -10.96 -20.61 9.40
C PRO A 378 -11.26 -22.11 9.50
N PHE A 379 -12.50 -22.48 9.24
CA PHE A 379 -12.99 -23.85 9.35
C PHE A 379 -13.95 -24.16 8.19
N PHE A 380 -13.66 -25.23 7.46
CA PHE A 380 -14.46 -25.66 6.31
C PHE A 380 -15.33 -26.85 6.70
N TYR A 381 -16.64 -26.65 6.72
CA TYR A 381 -17.58 -27.68 7.11
C TYR A 381 -18.00 -28.51 5.90
N TYR A 382 -17.32 -29.65 5.70
CA TYR A 382 -17.55 -30.56 4.55
C TYR A 382 -19.01 -30.92 4.27
N ASN A 383 -19.86 -31.02 5.30
CA ASN A 383 -21.24 -31.48 5.14
C ASN A 383 -22.13 -30.45 4.43
N THR A 384 -21.96 -29.16 4.73
CA THR A 384 -22.71 -28.07 4.08
C THR A 384 -21.91 -27.35 3.00
N GLN A 385 -20.61 -27.67 2.87
CA GLN A 385 -19.67 -26.99 1.96
C GLN A 385 -19.50 -25.50 2.29
N GLU A 386 -19.68 -25.12 3.56
CA GLU A 386 -19.58 -23.74 4.03
C GLU A 386 -18.26 -23.49 4.76
N THR A 387 -17.81 -22.24 4.78
CA THR A 387 -16.64 -21.80 5.54
C THR A 387 -17.09 -20.88 6.66
N PHE A 388 -16.63 -21.17 7.88
CA PHE A 388 -16.86 -20.36 9.07
C PHE A 388 -15.52 -19.88 9.63
N THR A 389 -15.53 -18.80 10.40
CA THR A 389 -14.47 -18.54 11.37
C THR A 389 -14.90 -19.04 12.73
N LEU A 390 -14.07 -19.88 13.35
CA LEU A 390 -14.25 -20.28 14.74
C LEU A 390 -13.58 -19.25 15.64
N LEU A 391 -14.26 -18.88 16.72
CA LEU A 391 -13.71 -18.07 17.81
C LEU A 391 -13.82 -18.83 19.12
N TRP A 392 -12.75 -18.89 19.93
CA TRP A 392 -12.82 -19.47 21.28
C TRP A 392 -11.90 -18.74 22.27
N PRO A 393 -12.29 -18.62 23.56
CA PRO A 393 -11.45 -18.04 24.60
C PRO A 393 -10.27 -18.95 24.90
N VAL A 394 -9.06 -18.37 24.87
CA VAL A 394 -7.82 -19.03 25.29
C VAL A 394 -7.34 -18.57 26.65
N ASP A 395 -7.96 -17.54 27.22
CA ASP A 395 -7.82 -17.13 28.62
C ASP A 395 -9.20 -16.80 29.23
N ASP A 396 -9.23 -16.61 30.55
CA ASP A 396 -10.43 -16.19 31.25
C ASP A 396 -10.76 -14.73 30.89
N LEU A 397 -12.02 -14.49 30.51
CA LEU A 397 -12.59 -13.18 30.20
C LEU A 397 -13.67 -12.87 31.22
N ASN A 398 -13.63 -11.69 31.82
CA ASN A 398 -14.73 -11.16 32.63
C ASN A 398 -15.65 -10.30 31.75
N GLN A 399 -16.88 -10.10 32.20
CA GLN A 399 -17.77 -9.13 31.59
C GLN A 399 -17.10 -7.73 31.54
N GLY A 400 -17.12 -7.11 30.35
CA GLY A 400 -16.49 -5.82 30.08
C GLY A 400 -15.05 -5.91 29.59
N ASP A 401 -14.41 -7.08 29.68
CA ASP A 401 -13.06 -7.27 29.14
C ASP A 401 -13.08 -7.14 27.62
N GLU A 402 -12.07 -6.48 27.08
CA GLU A 402 -11.88 -6.41 25.63
C GLU A 402 -11.45 -7.76 25.09
N VAL A 403 -12.08 -8.19 24.00
CA VAL A 403 -11.72 -9.37 23.25
C VAL A 403 -10.60 -9.02 22.26
N THR A 404 -9.46 -9.69 22.40
CA THR A 404 -8.27 -9.45 21.58
C THR A 404 -7.65 -10.75 21.10
N ARG A 405 -6.95 -10.69 19.96
CA ARG A 405 -6.28 -11.86 19.36
C ARG A 405 -4.82 -11.59 19.05
N ASP A 406 -4.01 -12.65 19.04
CA ASP A 406 -2.65 -12.58 18.51
C ASP A 406 -2.66 -12.90 17.00
N TYR A 407 -2.65 -11.87 16.15
CA TYR A 407 -2.49 -12.03 14.69
C TYR A 407 -1.14 -12.65 14.34
N LEU A 408 -0.13 -12.49 15.19
CA LEU A 408 1.24 -12.91 14.95
C LEU A 408 1.60 -14.23 15.66
N HIS A 409 0.62 -14.99 16.17
CA HIS A 409 0.87 -16.22 16.93
C HIS A 409 1.65 -17.30 16.15
N GLY A 410 1.60 -17.26 14.81
CA GLY A 410 2.37 -18.14 13.93
C GLY A 410 3.82 -17.69 13.71
N THR A 411 4.16 -16.45 14.06
CA THR A 411 5.48 -15.84 13.86
C THR A 411 6.36 -16.12 15.07
N LYS A 412 7.23 -17.13 14.94
CA LYS A 412 8.12 -17.58 16.04
C LYS A 412 9.35 -16.69 16.24
N ASP A 413 9.79 -15.99 15.20
CA ASP A 413 10.95 -15.10 15.28
C ASP A 413 10.56 -13.79 15.97
N GLN A 414 11.17 -13.50 17.12
CA GLN A 414 10.78 -12.36 17.95
C GLN A 414 11.02 -11.03 17.22
N GLN A 415 12.17 -10.87 16.57
CA GLN A 415 12.47 -9.62 15.85
C GLN A 415 11.48 -9.38 14.70
N ARG A 416 11.10 -10.43 13.96
CA ARG A 416 10.04 -10.36 12.94
C ARG A 416 8.70 -9.99 13.56
N ARG A 417 8.39 -10.57 14.71
CA ARG A 417 7.15 -10.31 15.44
C ARG A 417 7.07 -8.84 15.84
N ASP A 418 8.14 -8.28 16.40
CA ASP A 418 8.22 -6.87 16.81
C ASP A 418 8.05 -5.93 15.60
N LEU A 419 8.69 -6.25 14.47
CA LEU A 419 8.52 -5.49 13.22
C LEU A 419 7.08 -5.51 12.69
N LEU A 420 6.43 -6.68 12.68
CA LEU A 420 5.05 -6.80 12.20
C LEU A 420 4.05 -6.22 13.21
N GLN A 421 4.41 -6.14 14.49
CA GLN A 421 3.56 -5.51 15.50
C GLN A 421 3.36 -4.01 15.25
N MET A 422 4.29 -3.35 14.54
CA MET A 422 4.15 -1.96 14.10
C MET A 422 2.93 -1.71 13.21
N ILE A 423 2.34 -2.74 12.58
CA ILE A 423 1.05 -2.64 11.87
C ILE A 423 -0.07 -2.20 12.82
N TYR A 424 -0.05 -2.73 14.04
CA TYR A 424 -1.13 -2.55 15.01
C TYR A 424 -0.80 -1.44 16.01
N ASP A 425 0.48 -1.28 16.31
CA ASP A 425 0.97 -0.30 17.28
C ASP A 425 2.32 0.27 16.81
N ARG A 426 2.29 1.48 16.25
CA ARG A 426 3.50 2.17 15.77
C ARG A 426 4.47 2.53 16.89
N SER A 427 4.03 2.54 18.15
CA SER A 427 4.89 2.77 19.32
C SER A 427 5.60 1.52 19.82
N SER A 428 5.30 0.35 19.25
CA SER A 428 5.86 -0.94 19.68
C SER A 428 7.39 -1.06 19.49
N MET A 429 7.98 -0.24 18.62
CA MET A 429 9.42 -0.20 18.42
C MET A 429 9.88 1.24 18.15
N ASP A 430 10.94 1.67 18.82
CA ASP A 430 11.54 2.98 18.59
C ASP A 430 12.33 3.05 17.27
N GLN A 431 12.61 4.27 16.83
CA GLN A 431 13.30 4.50 15.57
C GLN A 431 14.75 4.00 15.57
N GLU A 432 15.45 4.05 16.70
CA GLU A 432 16.85 3.63 16.78
C GLU A 432 16.99 2.11 16.59
N GLU A 433 16.10 1.34 17.21
CA GLU A 433 16.03 -0.10 17.07
C GLU A 433 15.63 -0.50 15.64
N LEU A 434 14.62 0.17 15.07
CA LEU A 434 14.21 -0.03 13.68
C LEU A 434 15.38 0.20 12.70
N GLU A 435 16.14 1.28 12.89
CA GLU A 435 17.34 1.55 12.12
C GLU A 435 18.47 0.54 12.36
N ARG A 436 18.63 0.07 13.60
CA ARG A 436 19.58 -1.00 13.94
C ARG A 436 19.26 -2.27 13.15
N VAL A 437 17.99 -2.68 13.12
CA VAL A 437 17.53 -3.83 12.33
C VAL A 437 17.73 -3.59 10.83
N ALA A 438 17.43 -2.39 10.33
CA ALA A 438 17.66 -2.03 8.94
C ALA A 438 19.13 -2.07 8.51
N ARG A 439 20.07 -1.81 9.44
CA ARG A 439 21.52 -1.89 9.21
C ARG A 439 22.08 -3.31 9.32
N GLN A 440 21.31 -4.28 9.82
CA GLN A 440 21.78 -5.66 9.89
C GLN A 440 22.11 -6.17 8.48
N GLN A 441 23.39 -6.45 8.27
CA GLN A 441 23.84 -7.14 7.08
C GLN A 441 23.34 -8.58 7.17
N GLN A 442 22.61 -8.99 6.14
CA GLN A 442 22.39 -10.41 5.93
C GLN A 442 23.76 -11.09 5.78
N PRO A 443 23.95 -12.31 6.30
CA PRO A 443 25.10 -13.10 5.93
C PRO A 443 25.10 -13.25 4.39
N ASP A 444 26.04 -12.57 3.75
CA ASP A 444 26.35 -12.58 2.31
C ASP A 444 26.77 -13.96 1.78
N SER A 445 26.55 -15.03 2.55
CA SER A 445 27.08 -16.36 2.30
C SER A 445 26.71 -16.87 0.90
N HIS A 446 25.51 -16.59 0.40
CA HIS A 446 25.11 -17.14 -0.92
C HIS A 446 25.69 -16.41 -2.14
N ILE A 447 25.91 -15.09 -2.10
CA ILE A 447 26.42 -14.35 -3.26
C ILE A 447 27.96 -14.45 -3.32
N LYS A 448 28.64 -14.38 -2.16
CA LYS A 448 30.12 -14.44 -2.12
C LYS A 448 30.68 -15.86 -2.10
N GLN A 449 29.99 -16.86 -1.53
CA GLN A 449 30.56 -18.24 -1.45
C GLN A 449 30.38 -19.08 -2.73
N ASN A 450 29.46 -18.71 -3.63
CA ASN A 450 29.21 -19.50 -4.86
C ASN A 450 29.96 -19.01 -6.11
N ILE A 451 30.77 -17.95 -5.98
CA ILE A 451 31.71 -17.52 -7.03
C ILE A 451 33.06 -18.20 -6.79
N SER A 452 33.08 -19.53 -6.68
CA SER A 452 34.28 -20.26 -7.08
C SER A 452 34.32 -20.17 -8.61
N LEU A 453 35.02 -19.15 -9.12
CA LEU A 453 35.44 -19.14 -10.52
C LEU A 453 36.28 -20.41 -10.72
N SER A 454 35.75 -21.38 -11.46
CA SER A 454 36.58 -22.52 -11.86
C SER A 454 37.69 -21.95 -12.74
N ASN A 455 38.94 -22.19 -12.38
CA ASN A 455 40.10 -21.80 -13.19
C ASN A 455 40.30 -22.72 -14.41
N GLU A 456 39.37 -23.65 -14.67
CA GLU A 456 39.40 -24.54 -15.83
C GLU A 456 39.17 -23.73 -17.11
N PRO A 457 40.09 -23.79 -18.09
CA PRO A 457 39.94 -23.07 -19.35
C PRO A 457 38.73 -23.62 -20.12
N ILE A 458 37.77 -22.74 -20.42
CA ILE A 458 36.62 -23.09 -21.25
C ILE A 458 37.11 -23.37 -22.67
N LYS A 459 37.07 -24.64 -23.09
CA LYS A 459 37.47 -25.04 -24.45
C LYS A 459 36.46 -24.56 -25.47
N ALA A 460 36.95 -24.02 -26.59
CA ALA A 460 36.11 -23.59 -27.71
C ALA A 460 35.29 -24.78 -28.26
N ILE A 461 33.97 -24.62 -28.32
CA ILE A 461 33.07 -25.59 -28.96
C ILE A 461 33.25 -25.48 -30.47
N ARG A 462 33.68 -26.58 -31.11
CA ARG A 462 33.86 -26.63 -32.57
C ARG A 462 32.49 -26.64 -33.26
N SER A 463 32.36 -25.88 -34.34
CA SER A 463 31.14 -25.92 -35.16
C SER A 463 30.92 -27.32 -35.75
N LYS A 464 29.73 -27.88 -35.53
CA LYS A 464 29.28 -29.13 -36.16
C LYS A 464 28.33 -28.82 -37.32
N ASN A 465 28.29 -29.71 -38.31
CA ASN A 465 27.31 -29.65 -39.41
C ASN A 465 25.92 -30.08 -38.94
N ASN A 466 25.85 -30.93 -37.92
CA ASN A 466 24.62 -31.43 -37.32
C ASN A 466 24.81 -31.44 -35.79
N TYR A 467 23.86 -30.86 -35.06
CA TYR A 467 23.82 -30.87 -33.61
C TYR A 467 22.69 -31.79 -33.12
N LYS A 468 23.01 -32.72 -32.22
CA LYS A 468 22.01 -33.49 -31.49
C LYS A 468 21.44 -32.66 -30.35
N VAL A 469 20.12 -32.55 -30.28
CA VAL A 469 19.40 -31.74 -29.31
C VAL A 469 18.56 -32.66 -28.43
N TYR A 470 18.74 -32.54 -27.12
CA TYR A 470 17.79 -33.05 -26.14
C TYR A 470 16.91 -31.89 -25.68
N THR A 471 15.59 -32.10 -25.61
CA THR A 471 14.67 -31.13 -25.02
C THR A 471 13.49 -31.80 -24.33
N ASP A 472 13.04 -31.19 -23.24
CA ASP A 472 11.85 -31.57 -22.49
C ASP A 472 10.56 -30.93 -23.06
N SER A 473 10.65 -30.14 -24.13
CA SER A 473 9.54 -29.36 -24.68
C SER A 473 9.20 -29.75 -26.11
N LYS A 474 7.96 -30.21 -26.30
CA LYS A 474 7.41 -30.50 -27.63
C LYS A 474 7.37 -29.27 -28.53
N LEU A 475 7.12 -28.09 -27.97
CA LEU A 475 7.08 -26.84 -28.73
C LEU A 475 8.44 -26.50 -29.36
N VAL A 476 9.54 -26.82 -28.67
CA VAL A 476 10.89 -26.62 -29.20
C VAL A 476 11.14 -27.56 -30.38
N ILE A 477 10.71 -28.82 -30.26
CA ILE A 477 10.78 -29.81 -31.35
C ILE A 477 10.01 -29.31 -32.58
N GLU A 478 8.77 -28.89 -32.39
CA GLU A 478 7.89 -28.40 -33.45
C GLU A 478 8.51 -27.19 -34.17
N ARG A 479 8.98 -26.17 -33.42
CA ARG A 479 9.53 -24.94 -34.02
C ARG A 479 10.84 -25.14 -34.76
N ILE A 480 11.73 -25.99 -34.25
CA ILE A 480 12.99 -26.32 -34.95
C ILE A 480 12.68 -27.13 -36.21
N THR A 481 11.76 -28.10 -36.15
CA THR A 481 11.36 -28.91 -37.31
C THR A 481 10.70 -28.05 -38.39
N GLU A 482 9.83 -27.13 -38.00
CA GLU A 482 9.21 -26.14 -38.89
C GLU A 482 10.28 -25.29 -39.58
N TYR A 483 11.25 -24.76 -38.83
CA TYR A 483 12.35 -23.96 -39.37
C TYR A 483 13.20 -24.73 -40.38
N SER A 484 13.57 -25.98 -40.08
CA SER A 484 14.32 -26.85 -41.00
C SER A 484 13.55 -27.13 -42.29
N SER A 485 12.23 -27.29 -42.18
CA SER A 485 11.35 -27.51 -43.33
C SER A 485 11.28 -26.28 -44.25
N PHE A 486 11.23 -25.07 -43.67
CA PHE A 486 11.23 -23.81 -44.43
C PHE A 486 12.54 -23.54 -45.18
N GLN A 487 13.67 -24.10 -44.72
CA GLN A 487 14.96 -23.90 -45.38
C GLN A 487 15.29 -24.91 -46.50
N HIS A 488 14.41 -25.89 -46.76
CA HIS A 488 14.61 -26.93 -47.79
C HIS A 488 15.99 -27.61 -47.72
N VAL A 489 16.47 -27.92 -46.51
CA VAL A 489 17.80 -28.52 -46.29
C VAL A 489 17.68 -30.04 -46.21
N ASP A 490 18.39 -30.77 -47.07
CA ASP A 490 18.41 -32.24 -47.09
C ASP A 490 19.15 -32.85 -45.87
N ASP A 491 20.07 -32.09 -45.25
CA ASP A 491 20.77 -32.44 -44.01
C ASP A 491 20.42 -31.43 -42.91
N PRO A 492 19.54 -31.77 -41.95
CA PRO A 492 19.05 -30.82 -40.97
C PRO A 492 20.18 -30.41 -40.01
N LEU A 493 20.32 -29.11 -39.76
CA LEU A 493 21.31 -28.58 -38.80
C LEU A 493 21.12 -29.13 -37.37
N PHE A 494 19.90 -29.53 -37.02
CA PHE A 494 19.53 -30.07 -35.71
C PHE A 494 18.82 -31.42 -35.85
N THR A 495 19.22 -32.39 -35.04
CA THR A 495 18.52 -33.68 -34.87
C THR A 495 18.16 -33.89 -33.40
N PHE A 496 17.12 -34.67 -33.10
CA PHE A 496 16.68 -34.89 -31.73
C PHE A 496 17.17 -36.23 -31.16
N THR A 497 17.42 -36.27 -29.86
CA THR A 497 17.77 -37.47 -29.09
C THR A 497 17.01 -37.50 -27.78
N ASP A 498 16.57 -38.68 -27.36
CA ASP A 498 15.92 -38.91 -26.06
C ASP A 498 16.95 -39.11 -24.92
N ASP A 499 18.23 -39.33 -25.26
CA ASP A 499 19.32 -39.49 -24.30
C ASP A 499 20.11 -38.18 -24.13
N PRO A 500 20.02 -37.48 -22.98
CA PRO A 500 20.78 -36.27 -22.70
C PRO A 500 22.29 -36.45 -22.83
N LYS A 501 22.83 -37.64 -22.59
CA LYS A 501 24.28 -37.89 -22.66
C LYS A 501 24.81 -37.91 -24.10
N GLN A 502 23.94 -38.15 -25.07
CA GLN A 502 24.28 -38.17 -26.49
C GLN A 502 24.04 -36.82 -27.17
N ALA A 503 23.44 -35.86 -26.47
CA ALA A 503 23.12 -34.56 -27.02
C ALA A 503 24.37 -33.67 -27.08
N ASP A 504 24.44 -32.84 -28.11
CA ASP A 504 25.36 -31.71 -28.18
C ASP A 504 24.76 -30.46 -27.51
N ILE A 505 23.43 -30.34 -27.56
CA ILE A 505 22.66 -29.24 -27.00
C ILE A 505 21.61 -29.78 -26.05
N LEU A 506 21.64 -29.31 -24.81
CA LEU A 506 20.66 -29.57 -23.78
C LEU A 506 19.73 -28.35 -23.68
N TRP A 507 18.48 -28.50 -24.11
CA TRP A 507 17.48 -27.44 -24.08
C TRP A 507 16.36 -27.77 -23.09
N TYR A 508 16.48 -27.27 -21.87
CA TYR A 508 15.48 -27.44 -20.81
C TYR A 508 14.55 -26.23 -20.73
N THR A 509 13.25 -26.49 -20.82
CA THR A 509 12.17 -25.50 -20.74
C THR A 509 11.38 -25.63 -19.44
N HIS A 510 11.18 -26.87 -18.98
CA HIS A 510 10.38 -27.20 -17.80
C HIS A 510 11.25 -27.59 -16.61
N GLU A 511 12.44 -28.11 -16.85
CA GLU A 511 13.40 -28.48 -15.80
C GLU A 511 14.56 -27.49 -15.64
N HIS A 512 15.20 -27.51 -14.47
CA HIS A 512 16.42 -26.76 -14.19
C HIS A 512 17.65 -27.66 -14.31
N PHE A 513 18.61 -27.25 -15.14
CA PHE A 513 19.87 -27.94 -15.26
C PHE A 513 20.70 -27.77 -13.97
N ARG A 514 21.31 -28.85 -13.48
CA ARG A 514 22.08 -28.85 -12.22
C ARG A 514 23.54 -29.21 -12.38
N ASP A 515 23.89 -29.96 -13.42
CA ASP A 515 25.20 -30.57 -13.60
C ASP A 515 26.20 -29.66 -14.33
N TYR A 516 26.34 -28.41 -13.86
CA TYR A 516 27.21 -27.41 -14.48
C TYR A 516 28.69 -27.78 -14.40
N GLU A 517 29.09 -28.65 -13.48
CA GLU A 517 30.48 -29.10 -13.33
C GLU A 517 30.90 -30.02 -14.48
N ASN A 518 30.00 -30.89 -14.94
CA ASN A 518 30.31 -31.82 -16.02
C ASN A 518 30.18 -31.21 -17.42
N ILE A 519 29.50 -30.07 -17.60
CA ILE A 519 29.41 -29.36 -18.90
C ILE A 519 30.81 -29.09 -19.47
N TYR A 520 31.77 -28.70 -18.62
CA TYR A 520 33.14 -28.42 -19.05
C TYR A 520 33.86 -29.67 -19.60
N GLN A 521 33.49 -30.86 -19.12
CA GLN A 521 34.08 -32.12 -19.56
C GLN A 521 33.38 -32.67 -20.80
N THR A 522 32.05 -32.57 -20.86
CA THR A 522 31.24 -33.14 -21.94
C THR A 522 31.21 -32.28 -23.21
N HIS A 523 31.62 -31.01 -23.11
CA HIS A 523 31.56 -30.03 -24.21
C HIS A 523 30.12 -29.81 -24.74
N GLN A 524 29.12 -30.10 -23.93
CA GLN A 524 27.70 -29.86 -24.25
C GLN A 524 27.35 -28.38 -24.07
N MET A 525 26.36 -27.90 -24.82
CA MET A 525 25.76 -26.58 -24.63
C MET A 525 24.46 -26.69 -23.85
N VAL A 526 24.18 -25.72 -22.98
CA VAL A 526 22.91 -25.64 -22.24
C VAL A 526 22.29 -24.24 -22.41
N ASN A 527 20.96 -24.17 -22.42
CA ASN A 527 20.20 -22.91 -22.56
C ASN A 527 19.97 -22.14 -21.25
N GLN A 528 20.66 -22.49 -20.17
CA GLN A 528 20.51 -21.91 -18.82
C GLN A 528 21.86 -21.51 -18.24
N PHE A 529 21.92 -20.45 -17.43
CA PHE A 529 23.16 -20.04 -16.74
C PHE A 529 23.20 -20.57 -15.31
N LYS A 530 24.38 -21.01 -14.85
CA LYS A 530 24.60 -21.29 -13.43
C LYS A 530 24.27 -20.01 -12.64
N ASN A 531 23.44 -20.15 -11.62
CA ASN A 531 22.94 -19.06 -10.79
C ASN A 531 22.06 -18.00 -11.50
N GLU A 532 21.42 -18.33 -12.63
CA GLU A 532 20.53 -17.38 -13.33
C GLU A 532 19.35 -16.88 -12.48
N HIS A 533 18.98 -17.62 -11.44
CA HIS A 533 17.97 -17.24 -10.46
C HIS A 533 18.26 -15.89 -9.77
N LEU A 534 19.54 -15.50 -9.66
CA LEU A 534 19.94 -14.19 -9.14
C LEU A 534 19.43 -13.03 -10.00
N PHE A 535 19.10 -13.29 -11.27
CA PHE A 535 18.54 -12.32 -12.19
C PHE A 535 17.05 -12.54 -12.46
N THR A 536 16.58 -13.79 -12.46
CA THR A 536 15.22 -14.16 -12.87
C THR A 536 14.21 -14.23 -11.73
N ILE A 537 14.66 -14.30 -10.47
CA ILE A 537 13.79 -14.32 -9.28
C ILE A 537 13.76 -12.93 -8.63
N LYS A 538 12.56 -12.38 -8.38
CA LYS A 538 12.37 -10.98 -7.94
C LYS A 538 13.16 -10.60 -6.69
N PRO A 539 13.06 -11.32 -5.54
CA PRO A 539 13.83 -10.97 -4.34
C PRO A 539 15.34 -11.08 -4.56
N GLU A 540 15.80 -12.11 -5.27
CA GLU A 540 17.23 -12.30 -5.55
C GLU A 540 17.80 -11.21 -6.47
N PHE A 541 17.02 -10.80 -7.48
CA PHE A 541 17.39 -9.69 -8.35
C PHE A 541 17.49 -8.40 -7.55
N ALA A 542 16.46 -8.06 -6.76
CA ALA A 542 16.44 -6.87 -5.92
C ALA A 542 17.63 -6.81 -4.95
N LYS A 543 18.03 -7.96 -4.39
CA LYS A 543 19.22 -8.08 -3.55
C LYS A 543 20.52 -7.90 -4.35
N SER A 544 20.63 -8.55 -5.51
CA SER A 544 21.85 -8.56 -6.34
C SER A 544 22.22 -7.18 -6.89
N VAL A 545 21.23 -6.31 -7.12
CA VAL A 545 21.44 -4.97 -7.70
C VAL A 545 21.42 -3.84 -6.69
N ARG A 546 21.13 -4.12 -5.41
CA ARG A 546 20.94 -3.12 -4.35
C ARG A 546 22.11 -2.16 -4.20
N ASP A 547 23.31 -2.72 -4.17
CA ASP A 547 24.55 -1.95 -3.96
C ASP A 547 25.04 -1.25 -5.24
N MET A 548 24.47 -1.58 -6.40
CA MET A 548 24.86 -0.98 -7.69
C MET A 548 24.36 0.45 -7.86
N LYS A 549 23.41 0.91 -7.03
CA LYS A 549 22.86 2.28 -7.02
C LYS A 549 22.49 2.80 -8.43
N LEU A 550 21.87 1.96 -9.25
CA LEU A 550 21.51 2.34 -10.62
C LEU A 550 20.28 3.27 -10.60
N PRO A 551 20.32 4.43 -11.28
CA PRO A 551 19.28 5.46 -11.16
C PRO A 551 17.92 5.05 -11.73
N PHE A 552 17.88 4.02 -12.59
CA PHE A 552 16.66 3.50 -13.20
C PHE A 552 16.04 2.33 -12.42
N LEU A 553 16.72 1.81 -11.39
CA LEU A 553 16.17 0.73 -10.58
C LEU A 553 15.27 1.29 -9.49
N ILE A 554 14.07 0.73 -9.43
CA ILE A 554 13.09 1.09 -8.40
C ILE A 554 13.47 0.38 -7.10
N GLN A 555 13.52 1.16 -6.02
CA GLN A 555 13.73 0.66 -4.68
C GLN A 555 12.74 -0.48 -4.36
N THR A 556 13.27 -1.61 -3.92
CA THR A 556 12.52 -2.84 -3.70
C THR A 556 12.99 -3.56 -2.44
N TYR A 557 12.04 -4.01 -1.63
CA TYR A 557 12.22 -4.67 -0.34
C TYR A 557 11.67 -6.10 -0.39
N ASP A 558 12.43 -7.07 0.13
CA ASP A 558 11.95 -8.44 0.34
C ASP A 558 11.30 -8.56 1.72
N MET A 559 9.98 -8.68 1.76
CA MET A 559 9.21 -8.71 3.02
C MET A 559 9.33 -10.04 3.78
N SER A 560 10.02 -11.03 3.21
CA SER A 560 10.41 -12.24 3.92
C SER A 560 11.60 -12.02 4.87
N ASN A 561 12.32 -10.89 4.73
CA ASN A 561 13.51 -10.56 5.51
C ASN A 561 13.27 -9.39 6.48
N ASN A 562 13.60 -9.58 7.76
CA ASN A 562 13.46 -8.57 8.82
C ASN A 562 14.17 -7.24 8.50
N SER A 563 15.40 -7.29 7.97
CA SER A 563 16.15 -6.07 7.66
C SER A 563 15.48 -5.27 6.54
N ASP A 564 14.79 -5.91 5.60
CA ASP A 564 14.08 -5.26 4.51
C ASP A 564 12.70 -4.75 4.95
N VAL A 565 12.00 -5.49 5.83
CA VAL A 565 10.79 -4.98 6.50
C VAL A 565 11.10 -3.69 7.26
N ALA A 566 12.20 -3.66 8.02
CA ALA A 566 12.63 -2.47 8.76
C ALA A 566 12.92 -1.29 7.83
N ARG A 567 13.66 -1.52 6.73
CA ARG A 567 13.93 -0.48 5.71
C ARG A 567 12.66 0.03 5.04
N PHE A 568 11.72 -0.85 4.73
CA PHE A 568 10.42 -0.48 4.17
C PHE A 568 9.66 0.45 5.12
N LEU A 569 9.57 0.12 6.41
CA LEU A 569 8.89 0.95 7.40
C LEU A 569 9.52 2.34 7.54
N LEU A 570 10.86 2.41 7.58
CA LEU A 570 11.59 3.69 7.60
C LEU A 570 11.32 4.54 6.35
N ASP A 571 11.38 3.94 5.16
CA ASP A 571 11.11 4.62 3.88
C ASP A 571 9.64 5.06 3.79
N TYR A 572 8.71 4.23 4.22
CA TYR A 572 7.29 4.57 4.30
C TYR A 572 7.06 5.79 5.21
N ASP A 573 7.58 5.76 6.43
CA ASP A 573 7.36 6.83 7.41
C ASP A 573 8.08 8.12 6.99
N GLN A 574 9.26 8.01 6.37
CA GLN A 574 9.97 9.16 5.81
C GLN A 574 9.15 9.82 4.69
N ARG A 575 8.51 9.02 3.81
CA ARG A 575 7.66 9.52 2.73
C ARG A 575 6.41 10.22 3.27
N GLU A 576 5.76 9.65 4.28
CA GLU A 576 4.64 10.32 4.96
C GLU A 576 5.07 11.66 5.56
N LYS A 577 6.15 11.67 6.35
CA LYS A 577 6.67 12.89 7.00
C LYS A 577 7.07 13.99 6.01
N SER A 578 7.54 13.61 4.82
CA SER A 578 7.97 14.54 3.77
C SER A 578 6.90 14.81 2.72
N SER A 579 5.66 14.36 2.95
CA SER A 579 4.52 14.51 2.05
C SER A 579 4.81 14.02 0.61
N GLN A 580 5.67 13.01 0.49
CA GLN A 580 6.01 12.38 -0.77
C GLN A 580 4.93 11.36 -1.18
N VAL A 581 4.89 11.02 -2.47
CA VAL A 581 3.99 9.98 -2.94
C VAL A 581 4.36 8.63 -2.31
N ASN A 582 3.42 8.06 -1.57
CA ASN A 582 3.58 6.82 -0.82
C ASN A 582 2.78 5.66 -1.43
N LEU A 583 3.01 5.40 -2.72
CA LEU A 583 2.37 4.32 -3.46
C LEU A 583 3.32 3.15 -3.65
N TRP A 584 2.80 1.95 -3.42
CA TRP A 584 3.57 0.72 -3.39
C TRP A 584 2.92 -0.34 -4.27
N ILE A 585 3.74 -1.20 -4.85
CA ILE A 585 3.27 -2.40 -5.54
C ILE A 585 3.81 -3.64 -4.83
N VAL A 586 2.88 -4.46 -4.36
CA VAL A 586 3.17 -5.74 -3.69
C VAL A 586 3.11 -6.85 -4.72
N LYS A 587 4.18 -7.66 -4.79
CA LYS A 587 4.33 -8.71 -5.79
C LYS A 587 4.69 -10.04 -5.14
N PRO A 588 3.97 -11.14 -5.42
CA PRO A 588 4.39 -12.45 -4.99
C PRO A 588 5.77 -12.81 -5.55
N ALA A 589 6.62 -13.41 -4.73
CA ALA A 589 7.99 -13.74 -5.11
C ALA A 589 8.05 -14.67 -6.33
N ASN A 590 7.20 -15.70 -6.35
CA ASN A 590 7.25 -16.81 -7.30
C ASN A 590 6.10 -16.87 -8.33
N LEU A 591 5.14 -15.93 -8.30
CA LEU A 591 4.07 -15.89 -9.30
C LEU A 591 4.44 -15.01 -10.51
N SER A 592 3.83 -15.33 -11.65
CA SER A 592 3.96 -14.61 -12.91
C SER A 592 2.59 -14.10 -13.39
N ARG A 593 2.54 -13.45 -14.57
CA ARG A 593 1.30 -12.97 -15.21
C ARG A 593 0.49 -11.96 -14.37
N SER A 594 1.16 -11.20 -13.51
CA SER A 594 0.53 -10.24 -12.60
C SER A 594 -0.50 -10.85 -11.63
N MET A 595 -0.43 -12.16 -11.38
CA MET A 595 -1.31 -12.82 -10.43
C MET A 595 -1.02 -12.35 -9.01
N ASN A 596 -2.08 -11.97 -8.28
CA ASN A 596 -2.05 -11.52 -6.89
C ASN A 596 -1.08 -10.35 -6.62
N MET A 597 -0.91 -9.47 -7.63
CA MET A 597 -0.19 -8.21 -7.46
C MET A 597 -1.18 -7.11 -7.09
N ASN A 598 -0.84 -6.29 -6.10
CA ASN A 598 -1.71 -5.22 -5.63
C ASN A 598 -0.94 -3.91 -5.61
N VAL A 599 -1.59 -2.82 -6.05
CA VAL A 599 -1.09 -1.46 -5.84
C VAL A 599 -1.82 -0.92 -4.61
N VAL A 600 -1.07 -0.39 -3.66
CA VAL A 600 -1.59 0.05 -2.36
C VAL A 600 -0.93 1.35 -1.92
N ASN A 601 -1.62 2.09 -1.07
CA ASN A 601 -1.18 3.35 -0.47
C ASN A 601 -1.11 3.28 1.07
N SER A 602 -1.12 2.06 1.63
CA SER A 602 -1.15 1.82 3.07
C SER A 602 -0.15 0.74 3.45
N ASP A 603 0.64 1.02 4.48
CA ASP A 603 1.49 0.06 5.17
C ASP A 603 0.69 -1.14 5.72
N THR A 604 -0.53 -0.92 6.24
CA THR A 604 -1.44 -2.00 6.68
C THR A 604 -1.64 -2.98 5.54
N ALA A 605 -1.96 -2.47 4.35
CA ALA A 605 -2.25 -3.30 3.20
C ALA A 605 -1.01 -4.09 2.77
N VAL A 606 0.16 -3.43 2.72
CA VAL A 606 1.45 -4.10 2.41
C VAL A 606 1.72 -5.25 3.36
N LEU A 607 1.59 -5.00 4.66
CA LEU A 607 1.97 -5.97 5.68
C LEU A 607 0.95 -7.11 5.79
N LYS A 608 -0.36 -6.84 5.66
CA LYS A 608 -1.38 -7.90 5.55
C LYS A 608 -1.19 -8.77 4.31
N LEU A 609 -0.83 -8.19 3.17
CA LEU A 609 -0.51 -8.95 1.96
C LEU A 609 0.73 -9.86 2.14
N THR A 610 1.64 -9.50 3.04
CA THR A 610 2.80 -10.34 3.39
C THR A 610 2.40 -11.58 4.19
N GLU A 611 1.27 -11.57 4.91
CA GLU A 611 0.76 -12.76 5.60
C GLU A 611 0.30 -13.85 4.61
N MET A 612 -0.14 -13.43 3.42
CA MET A 612 -0.61 -14.34 2.37
C MET A 612 0.51 -15.15 1.71
N GLY A 613 1.78 -14.72 1.86
CA GLY A 613 2.95 -15.44 1.35
C GLY A 613 4.17 -14.55 1.15
N PRO A 614 5.30 -15.12 0.69
CA PRO A 614 6.49 -14.33 0.36
C PRO A 614 6.23 -13.32 -0.75
N VAL A 615 6.47 -12.04 -0.45
CA VAL A 615 6.26 -10.93 -1.39
C VAL A 615 7.48 -10.01 -1.41
N VAL A 616 7.66 -9.34 -2.55
CA VAL A 616 8.52 -8.15 -2.67
C VAL A 616 7.65 -6.93 -2.81
N VAL A 617 8.13 -5.81 -2.26
CA VAL A 617 7.43 -4.53 -2.26
C VAL A 617 8.32 -3.50 -2.95
N SER A 618 7.81 -2.81 -3.96
CA SER A 618 8.54 -1.76 -4.67
C SER A 618 7.75 -0.45 -4.62
N HIS A 619 8.41 0.70 -4.76
CA HIS A 619 7.67 1.93 -5.08
C HIS A 619 6.88 1.75 -6.37
N TYR A 620 5.65 2.22 -6.39
CA TYR A 620 4.82 2.19 -7.57
C TYR A 620 5.14 3.39 -8.46
N ILE A 621 5.37 3.14 -9.75
CA ILE A 621 5.57 4.18 -10.76
C ILE A 621 4.21 4.83 -11.04
N HIS A 622 3.91 5.87 -10.28
CA HIS A 622 2.61 6.55 -10.29
C HIS A 622 2.46 7.56 -11.44
N ASN A 623 3.56 8.00 -12.04
CA ASN A 623 3.58 8.88 -13.20
C ASN A 623 4.30 8.21 -14.40
N PRO A 624 3.76 7.11 -14.95
CA PRO A 624 4.33 6.45 -16.11
C PRO A 624 4.11 7.29 -17.37
N LEU A 625 4.99 7.12 -18.37
CA LEU A 625 4.66 7.52 -19.73
C LEU A 625 3.44 6.72 -20.19
N THR A 626 2.45 7.40 -20.78
CA THR A 626 1.25 6.78 -21.32
C THR A 626 1.24 6.80 -22.84
N LEU A 627 0.73 5.75 -23.46
CA LEU A 627 0.45 5.70 -24.89
C LEU A 627 -1.05 5.87 -25.10
N THR A 628 -1.45 6.96 -25.79
CA THR A 628 -2.87 7.36 -25.93
C THR A 628 -3.62 7.38 -24.58
N GLY A 629 -2.95 7.89 -23.55
CA GLY A 629 -3.45 7.98 -22.17
C GLY A 629 -3.50 6.66 -21.39
N ARG A 630 -3.06 5.53 -21.96
CA ARG A 630 -3.02 4.22 -21.29
C ARG A 630 -1.62 3.84 -20.85
N LYS A 631 -1.52 3.10 -19.76
CA LYS A 631 -0.24 2.60 -19.24
C LYS A 631 0.29 1.53 -20.18
N PHE A 632 1.60 1.47 -20.36
CA PHE A 632 2.23 0.39 -21.13
C PHE A 632 3.56 -0.03 -20.52
N ASP A 633 4.02 -1.19 -20.94
CA ASP A 633 5.39 -1.64 -20.74
C ASP A 633 5.99 -2.12 -22.07
N LEU A 634 7.31 -2.28 -22.08
CA LEU A 634 8.04 -2.88 -23.19
C LEU A 634 8.56 -4.26 -22.80
N ARG A 635 8.34 -5.24 -23.67
CA ARG A 635 9.01 -6.54 -23.61
C ARG A 635 10.14 -6.55 -24.63
N LEU A 636 11.37 -6.65 -24.11
CA LEU A 636 12.59 -6.83 -24.89
C LEU A 636 13.02 -8.30 -24.78
N HIS A 637 13.44 -8.92 -25.89
CA HIS A 637 14.06 -10.24 -25.85
C HIS A 637 15.56 -10.08 -26.00
N VAL A 638 16.31 -10.59 -25.02
CA VAL A 638 17.76 -10.55 -24.98
C VAL A 638 18.29 -11.99 -24.91
N MET A 639 19.14 -12.36 -25.85
CA MET A 639 19.92 -13.59 -25.83
C MET A 639 21.31 -13.28 -25.28
N ALA A 640 21.69 -13.94 -24.19
CA ALA A 640 23.04 -13.90 -23.65
C ALA A 640 23.77 -15.21 -24.00
N ARG A 641 25.01 -15.10 -24.46
CA ARG A 641 25.86 -16.24 -24.82
C ARG A 641 27.28 -16.00 -24.33
N VAL A 642 27.89 -17.01 -23.73
CA VAL A 642 29.33 -17.00 -23.45
C VAL A 642 30.07 -17.53 -24.68
N ARG A 643 31.07 -16.77 -25.14
CA ARG A 643 31.96 -17.17 -26.23
C ARG A 643 33.39 -17.28 -25.71
N CYS A 644 34.05 -18.36 -26.09
CA CYS A 644 35.45 -18.62 -25.80
C CYS A 644 36.15 -18.84 -27.15
N ASP A 645 36.83 -17.81 -27.62
CA ASP A 645 37.75 -17.93 -28.76
C ASP A 645 39.06 -18.55 -28.26
N SER A 646 39.76 -19.30 -29.12
CA SER A 646 41.04 -19.93 -28.74
C SER A 646 42.03 -18.86 -28.28
N ASP A 647 42.48 -18.98 -27.02
CA ASP A 647 43.43 -18.12 -26.29
C ASP A 647 42.89 -16.84 -25.63
N ASP A 648 41.59 -16.53 -25.74
CA ASP A 648 40.97 -15.35 -25.12
C ASP A 648 40.19 -15.67 -23.82
N GLN A 649 40.12 -14.70 -22.90
CA GLN A 649 39.22 -14.74 -21.75
C GLN A 649 37.76 -14.90 -22.21
N PRO A 650 36.91 -15.68 -21.49
CA PRO A 650 35.51 -15.85 -21.85
C PRO A 650 34.78 -14.50 -21.93
N LYS A 651 34.09 -14.26 -23.05
CA LYS A 651 33.33 -13.04 -23.30
C LYS A 651 31.83 -13.32 -23.20
N LEU A 652 31.12 -12.51 -22.43
CA LEU A 652 29.65 -12.48 -22.45
C LEU A 652 29.20 -11.62 -23.63
N LEU A 653 28.53 -12.24 -24.60
CA LEU A 653 27.91 -11.57 -25.74
C LEU A 653 26.41 -11.49 -25.51
N THR A 654 25.85 -10.30 -25.66
CA THR A 654 24.41 -10.05 -25.54
C THR A 654 23.85 -9.56 -26.86
N TYR A 655 22.75 -10.16 -27.29
CA TYR A 655 22.03 -9.82 -28.51
C TYR A 655 20.60 -9.46 -28.13
N MET A 656 20.11 -8.33 -28.61
CA MET A 656 18.72 -7.91 -28.41
C MET A 656 17.98 -8.02 -29.74
N THR A 657 16.74 -8.49 -29.71
CA THR A 657 15.89 -8.53 -30.92
C THR A 657 15.50 -7.12 -31.34
N ASP A 658 15.42 -6.89 -32.66
CA ASP A 658 14.86 -5.64 -33.21
C ASP A 658 13.35 -5.50 -32.95
N ASP A 659 12.67 -6.63 -32.68
CA ASP A 659 11.25 -6.67 -32.35
C ASP A 659 11.04 -6.33 -30.86
N ILE A 660 10.47 -5.15 -30.60
CA ILE A 660 9.98 -4.74 -29.28
C ILE A 660 8.48 -4.97 -29.22
N VAL A 661 8.03 -5.73 -28.22
CA VAL A 661 6.60 -5.97 -28.00
C VAL A 661 6.09 -4.96 -26.98
N VAL A 662 5.17 -4.09 -27.41
CA VAL A 662 4.50 -3.12 -26.52
C VAL A 662 3.27 -3.77 -25.91
N ARG A 663 3.16 -3.74 -24.58
CA ARG A 663 2.02 -4.29 -23.84
C ARG A 663 1.27 -3.15 -23.15
N ILE A 664 0.01 -2.96 -23.50
CA ILE A 664 -0.79 -1.77 -23.14
C ILE A 664 -1.91 -2.20 -22.18
N SER A 665 -2.27 -1.34 -21.22
CA SER A 665 -3.44 -1.50 -20.36
C SER A 665 -4.75 -1.31 -21.15
N ASN A 666 -5.87 -1.85 -20.65
CA ASN A 666 -7.16 -1.72 -21.35
C ASN A 666 -7.78 -0.34 -21.07
N LYS A 667 -7.60 0.21 -19.86
CA LYS A 667 -8.20 1.47 -19.42
C LYS A 667 -7.21 2.64 -19.42
N GLN A 668 -7.76 3.85 -19.52
CA GLN A 668 -7.04 5.11 -19.34
C GLN A 668 -6.35 5.12 -17.97
N TYR A 669 -5.08 5.54 -17.97
CA TYR A 669 -4.27 5.53 -16.77
C TYR A 669 -4.54 6.76 -15.92
N SER A 670 -4.76 6.49 -14.64
CA SER A 670 -4.79 7.48 -13.58
C SER A 670 -4.41 6.78 -12.26
N VAL A 671 -4.23 7.54 -11.19
CA VAL A 671 -3.68 7.01 -9.92
C VAL A 671 -4.78 6.61 -8.91
N ASP A 672 -6.05 6.81 -9.25
CA ASP A 672 -7.22 6.32 -8.53
C ASP A 672 -7.52 4.85 -8.77
N ASN A 673 -8.43 4.31 -7.94
CA ASN A 673 -8.94 2.95 -8.08
C ASN A 673 -7.79 1.95 -8.18
N LEU A 674 -6.90 1.97 -7.19
CA LEU A 674 -5.68 1.14 -7.18
C LEU A 674 -5.98 -0.38 -7.30
N HIS A 675 -7.22 -0.77 -7.03
CA HIS A 675 -7.76 -2.12 -7.20
C HIS A 675 -8.08 -2.48 -8.67
N ASP A 676 -8.19 -1.52 -9.59
CA ASP A 676 -8.53 -1.74 -11.00
C ASP A 676 -7.36 -2.34 -11.78
N PHE A 677 -7.39 -3.65 -11.94
CA PHE A 677 -6.35 -4.39 -12.63
C PHE A 677 -6.10 -3.89 -14.06
N GLU A 678 -7.18 -3.58 -14.79
CA GLU A 678 -7.14 -3.20 -16.20
C GLU A 678 -6.55 -1.81 -16.45
N LYS A 679 -6.45 -1.00 -15.39
CA LYS A 679 -5.84 0.33 -15.37
C LYS A 679 -4.35 0.26 -15.01
N HIS A 680 -4.01 -0.52 -13.98
CA HIS A 680 -2.67 -0.47 -13.38
C HIS A 680 -1.68 -1.52 -13.92
N PHE A 681 -2.17 -2.57 -14.58
CA PHE A 681 -1.35 -3.64 -15.15
C PHE A 681 -1.43 -3.66 -16.68
N THR A 682 -0.48 -4.34 -17.32
CA THR A 682 -0.29 -4.36 -18.79
C THR A 682 -0.32 -5.78 -19.36
N VAL A 683 -0.58 -6.78 -18.52
CA VAL A 683 -0.59 -8.19 -18.88
C VAL A 683 -2.03 -8.67 -18.98
N MET A 684 -2.65 -8.45 -20.15
CA MET A 684 -4.08 -8.74 -20.37
C MET A 684 -4.35 -10.12 -20.96
N ASN A 685 -3.38 -10.66 -21.71
CA ASN A 685 -3.54 -11.83 -22.57
C ASN A 685 -3.81 -13.18 -21.86
N TYR A 686 -3.87 -13.22 -20.53
CA TYR A 686 -3.96 -14.48 -19.75
C TYR A 686 -5.22 -14.62 -18.89
N ARG A 687 -6.12 -13.62 -18.89
CA ARG A 687 -7.36 -13.64 -18.08
C ARG A 687 -8.63 -13.88 -18.91
N HIS A 688 -8.48 -14.26 -20.17
CA HIS A 688 -9.58 -14.43 -21.14
C HIS A 688 -10.55 -15.59 -20.84
N GLU A 689 -10.17 -16.54 -19.99
CA GLU A 689 -11.00 -17.75 -19.73
C GLU A 689 -12.19 -17.49 -18.80
N GLU A 690 -12.26 -16.34 -18.11
CA GLU A 690 -13.32 -16.08 -17.12
C GLU A 690 -14.57 -15.36 -17.67
N ASN A 691 -14.56 -14.83 -18.89
CA ASN A 691 -15.78 -14.20 -19.47
C ASN A 691 -15.79 -14.16 -21.01
N PRO A 692 -16.34 -15.19 -21.69
CA PRO A 692 -16.35 -15.29 -23.15
C PRO A 692 -17.28 -14.30 -23.87
N ASP A 693 -18.21 -13.66 -23.16
CA ASP A 693 -19.30 -12.87 -23.76
C ASP A 693 -18.96 -11.39 -24.02
N GLN A 694 -17.80 -10.90 -23.59
CA GLN A 694 -17.31 -9.53 -23.88
C GLN A 694 -16.43 -9.45 -25.15
N VAL A 695 -16.65 -10.35 -26.11
CA VAL A 695 -15.96 -10.30 -27.41
C VAL A 695 -16.69 -9.31 -28.30
N GLY A 696 -16.34 -8.04 -28.16
CA GLY A 696 -16.92 -6.96 -28.96
C GLY A 696 -16.16 -5.65 -28.84
N GLN A 697 -15.14 -5.50 -29.69
CA GLN A 697 -14.46 -4.24 -30.06
C GLN A 697 -13.51 -3.64 -28.98
N ASP A 698 -12.30 -3.27 -29.41
CA ASP A 698 -11.27 -2.47 -28.70
C ASP A 698 -10.21 -3.15 -27.79
N TYR A 699 -9.99 -4.46 -27.88
CA TYR A 699 -8.79 -5.07 -27.28
C TYR A 699 -7.54 -4.91 -28.17
N LEU A 700 -6.76 -3.85 -27.94
CA LEU A 700 -5.39 -3.70 -28.48
C LEU A 700 -4.40 -4.61 -27.71
N CYS A 701 -4.59 -5.93 -27.79
CA CYS A 701 -3.67 -6.89 -27.19
C CYS A 701 -2.38 -6.99 -28.03
N SER A 702 -1.30 -6.38 -27.52
CA SER A 702 0.08 -6.45 -28.03
C SER A 702 0.27 -6.09 -29.51
N THR A 703 0.68 -4.85 -29.78
CA THR A 703 1.14 -4.46 -31.12
C THR A 703 2.65 -4.69 -31.21
N ARG A 704 3.10 -5.45 -32.21
CA ARG A 704 4.52 -5.46 -32.59
C ARG A 704 4.83 -4.11 -33.24
N VAL A 705 5.66 -3.30 -32.61
CA VAL A 705 6.10 -2.03 -33.19
C VAL A 705 7.35 -2.32 -34.01
N TYR A 706 7.19 -2.43 -35.32
CA TYR A 706 8.31 -2.45 -36.25
C TYR A 706 8.84 -1.02 -36.40
N ARG A 707 10.05 -0.75 -35.90
CA ARG A 707 10.84 0.49 -36.11
C ARG A 707 10.13 1.82 -35.80
N CYS A 708 10.10 2.23 -34.53
CA CYS A 708 9.77 3.64 -34.19
C CYS A 708 10.82 4.36 -33.31
N PHE A 709 11.90 3.70 -32.89
CA PHE A 709 12.98 4.37 -32.17
C PHE A 709 14.29 4.24 -32.96
N ARG A 710 14.56 5.24 -33.80
CA ARG A 710 15.88 5.53 -34.33
C ARG A 710 16.27 6.93 -33.87
#